data_AF-A0AAD4JFN9-F1
#
_entry.id   AF-A0AAD4JFN9-F1
#
_cell.length_a   1.000
_cell.length_b   1.000
_cell.length_c   1.000
_cell.angle_alpha   90.00
_cell.angle_beta   90.00
_cell.angle_gamma   90.00
#
_symmetry.space_group_name_H-M   'P 1'
#
loop_
_entity.id
_entity.type
_entity.pdbx_description
1 polymer ?
#
loop_
_entity_poly.entity_id
_entity_poly.type
_entity_poly.pdbx_seq_one_letter_code
_entity_poly.pdbx_strand_id
1 'polypeptide(L)'
;MASSLISPTTQPQPQPQPQPQCSSAVNAASFVSTKLRRDKNSSNYISWKEQMLCLIESQGFVGFIDGGAPPPPNDSQIYAEWRRSDRLVKGWILGALSDEVVERVVRFDSARELWLELEKNFSIPERAQPPPPPPPPHEEKDQNEYLALYVAAVSGEWDAAKAILEQDPNAVKARLALTLQTVLHVAVSSGKSTSFVEKLVDFISDNSSLAITDGLGFNPLHLAALTGNLPAAKLLVHRLPDLLYVRSCYDKFPVQLAAEVAHRQTLEFLISKTRDDLHSNPFAGETGLMLLSRMIDADFFDMALDLVEKYPDLARMNYPTSSSALQRIARKETAFSMDARLNLWERLIYFSVELEMESQTQQSTDIENQTCCALLLSKLQGWRRVVRKWHSTLCKLVIQHLVPGVKGIYEKKLMREQALRFLKCLCKHMKSMKHEEAASIYTDAVLSASRLGIKEVVEIIVETFPSAIFSIDGDTDRNFLHLAVQNRCEKVFNLMYQTANHKYMYLNEVDSYENSILHLAASLAPPHKLNLVAGAALQMQREIQWYKEVDKFISPNRRGWVNKAGKTAAMIFTEEHRDLKVEGEKWMKDTANSCTIAAALIATVVFAAAITVPGGNQSDSGYPIFSKESAFTIFAVSDAASLFTSTTSLLMFLSILTSRYAEEDFLYALPKRLCIGLVSLFLSILFMMAAFSSTLYLVFGQKKAWVLLPVAAFACLPISCFVLLQFPLLIAVISSTYGSGIFGKKSDRPFH
;
A
#
# COMPACT_ATOMS: atom_id res chain seq x y z
N MET A 1 -20.26 -48.03 -67.42
CA MET A 1 -19.48 -49.12 -68.04
C MET A 1 -18.02 -48.74 -68.05
N ALA A 2 -17.14 -49.72 -67.80
CA ALA A 2 -15.67 -49.67 -67.69
C ALA A 2 -15.15 -49.04 -66.37
N SER A 3 -14.95 -49.84 -65.30
CA SER A 3 -13.85 -50.79 -65.04
C SER A 3 -12.62 -50.10 -64.43
N SER A 4 -12.55 -50.06 -63.10
CA SER A 4 -11.35 -49.70 -62.35
C SER A 4 -10.89 -50.87 -61.47
N LEU A 5 -9.58 -51.07 -61.53
CA LEU A 5 -8.82 -52.17 -60.96
C LEU A 5 -8.70 -52.07 -59.43
N ILE A 6 -8.57 -53.25 -58.86
CA ILE A 6 -8.31 -53.62 -57.48
C ILE A 6 -7.15 -52.81 -56.88
N SER A 7 -7.38 -52.20 -55.72
CA SER A 7 -6.33 -51.69 -54.82
C SER A 7 -6.35 -52.54 -53.54
N PRO A 8 -5.20 -53.04 -53.04
CA PRO A 8 -5.17 -53.83 -51.82
C PRO A 8 -5.23 -52.94 -50.57
N THR A 9 -5.91 -53.50 -49.57
CA THR A 9 -6.19 -53.00 -48.24
C THR A 9 -4.94 -52.50 -47.52
N THR A 10 -4.94 -51.23 -47.13
CA THR A 10 -3.93 -50.63 -46.25
C THR A 10 -4.17 -51.12 -44.83
N GLN A 11 -3.23 -51.89 -44.26
CA GLN A 11 -3.19 -52.18 -42.83
C GLN A 11 -2.93 -50.88 -42.03
N PRO A 12 -3.53 -50.71 -40.84
CA PRO A 12 -3.24 -49.56 -39.99
C PRO A 12 -1.78 -49.62 -39.50
N GLN A 13 -1.03 -48.54 -39.73
CA GLN A 13 0.30 -48.36 -39.15
C GLN A 13 0.23 -48.38 -37.61
N PRO A 14 1.21 -48.98 -36.91
CA PRO A 14 1.32 -48.80 -35.48
C PRO A 14 1.60 -47.33 -35.17
N GLN A 15 0.83 -46.76 -34.24
CA GLN A 15 1.12 -45.43 -33.69
C GLN A 15 2.55 -45.41 -33.14
N PRO A 16 3.33 -44.33 -33.36
CA PRO A 16 4.65 -44.19 -32.76
C PRO A 16 4.49 -44.12 -31.23
N GLN A 17 5.21 -44.99 -30.52
CA GLN A 17 5.35 -44.88 -29.07
C GLN A 17 5.92 -43.51 -28.70
N PRO A 18 5.42 -42.84 -27.65
CA PRO A 18 5.93 -41.55 -27.24
C PRO A 18 7.41 -41.70 -26.83
N GLN A 19 8.30 -41.03 -27.57
CA GLN A 19 9.70 -40.90 -27.18
C GLN A 19 9.78 -40.08 -25.88
N PRO A 20 10.51 -40.54 -24.85
CA PRO A 20 10.71 -39.73 -23.65
C PRO A 20 11.58 -38.51 -24.01
N GLN A 21 10.95 -37.35 -24.15
CA GLN A 21 11.66 -36.08 -24.24
C GLN A 21 12.38 -35.82 -22.90
N CYS A 22 13.71 -35.76 -22.97
CA CYS A 22 14.57 -35.49 -21.82
C CYS A 22 14.42 -34.01 -21.42
N SER A 23 13.45 -33.70 -20.55
CA SER A 23 13.35 -32.36 -19.96
C SER A 23 14.38 -32.24 -18.83
N SER A 24 15.44 -31.47 -19.07
CA SER A 24 16.53 -31.23 -18.11
C SER A 24 16.21 -30.14 -17.08
N ALA A 25 14.95 -29.71 -16.99
CA ALA A 25 14.51 -28.57 -16.20
C ALA A 25 13.95 -28.92 -14.81
N VAL A 26 13.85 -30.21 -14.46
CA VAL A 26 13.27 -30.65 -13.19
C VAL A 26 14.36 -30.74 -12.12
N ASN A 27 14.25 -29.89 -11.10
CA ASN A 27 15.10 -29.94 -9.92
C ASN A 27 14.51 -30.89 -8.87
N ALA A 28 15.18 -32.00 -8.56
CA ALA A 28 14.70 -32.95 -7.54
C ALA A 28 14.46 -32.30 -6.17
N ALA A 29 15.19 -31.22 -5.84
CA ALA A 29 15.04 -30.48 -4.59
C ALA A 29 13.70 -29.73 -4.47
N SER A 30 12.97 -29.50 -5.57
CA SER A 30 11.63 -28.90 -5.51
C SER A 30 10.51 -29.93 -5.26
N PHE A 31 10.80 -31.24 -5.42
CA PHE A 31 9.81 -32.32 -5.30
C PHE A 31 10.02 -33.18 -4.05
N VAL A 32 11.27 -33.38 -3.62
CA VAL A 32 11.58 -34.12 -2.39
C VAL A 32 12.02 -33.14 -1.32
N SER A 33 11.10 -32.82 -0.41
CA SER A 33 11.29 -31.79 0.63
C SER A 33 12.19 -32.26 1.79
N THR A 34 12.32 -33.58 1.97
CA THR A 34 13.08 -34.19 3.06
C THR A 34 14.16 -35.13 2.54
N LYS A 35 15.43 -34.85 2.85
CA LYS A 35 16.54 -35.76 2.54
C LYS A 35 16.43 -37.07 3.35
N LEU A 36 16.70 -38.23 2.74
CA LEU A 36 16.69 -39.53 3.45
C LEU A 36 17.78 -39.56 4.53
N ARG A 37 17.39 -39.86 5.78
CA ARG A 37 18.27 -39.93 6.95
C ARG A 37 18.04 -41.23 7.73
N ARG A 38 19.05 -41.62 8.53
CA ARG A 38 18.94 -42.73 9.48
C ARG A 38 19.16 -42.21 10.90
N ASP A 39 18.08 -42.04 11.65
CA ASP A 39 18.17 -41.84 13.09
C ASP A 39 18.18 -43.20 13.80
N LYS A 40 18.80 -43.28 14.97
CA LYS A 40 19.09 -44.56 15.67
C LYS A 40 17.85 -45.46 15.90
N ASN A 41 16.62 -44.93 15.85
CA ASN A 41 15.37 -45.66 16.06
C ASN A 41 14.26 -45.43 15.00
N SER A 42 14.48 -44.65 13.93
CA SER A 42 13.46 -44.44 12.89
C SER A 42 14.08 -43.95 11.57
N SER A 43 13.60 -44.47 10.44
CA SER A 43 13.94 -43.94 9.11
C SER A 43 12.73 -43.18 8.56
N ASN A 44 12.96 -42.02 7.93
CA ASN A 44 11.92 -41.33 7.14
C ASN A 44 11.71 -42.01 5.77
N TYR A 45 12.08 -43.28 5.65
CA TYR A 45 12.22 -43.99 4.39
C TYR A 45 10.90 -44.14 3.65
N ILE A 46 9.79 -44.44 4.35
CA ILE A 46 8.48 -44.59 3.71
C ILE A 46 8.04 -43.27 3.07
N SER A 47 8.09 -42.16 3.82
CA SER A 47 7.71 -40.84 3.30
C SER A 47 8.62 -40.37 2.17
N TRP A 48 9.93 -40.61 2.29
CA TRP A 48 10.90 -40.33 1.24
C TRP A 48 10.63 -41.17 -0.04
N LYS A 49 10.35 -42.46 0.12
CA LYS A 49 10.08 -43.40 -0.98
C LYS A 49 8.86 -42.96 -1.79
N GLU A 50 7.77 -42.60 -1.13
CA GLU A 50 6.55 -42.12 -1.80
C GLU A 50 6.79 -40.82 -2.60
N GLN A 51 7.49 -39.83 -2.01
CA GLN A 51 7.84 -38.59 -2.73
C GLN A 51 8.74 -38.86 -3.95
N MET A 52 9.69 -39.78 -3.80
CA MET A 52 10.62 -40.14 -4.87
C MET A 52 9.94 -40.92 -5.99
N LEU A 53 9.02 -41.81 -5.65
CA LEU A 53 8.20 -42.53 -6.62
C LEU A 53 7.31 -41.56 -7.41
N CYS A 54 6.63 -40.61 -6.76
CA CYS A 54 5.84 -39.59 -7.45
C CYS A 54 6.67 -38.79 -8.48
N LEU A 55 7.92 -38.41 -8.13
CA LEU A 55 8.81 -37.72 -9.07
C LEU A 55 9.15 -38.61 -10.28
N ILE A 56 9.59 -39.84 -10.03
CA ILE A 56 10.03 -40.77 -11.09
C ILE A 56 8.85 -41.21 -11.98
N GLU A 57 7.67 -41.44 -11.39
CA GLU A 57 6.41 -41.74 -12.07
C GLU A 57 5.95 -40.58 -12.96
N SER A 58 6.00 -39.34 -12.45
CA SER A 58 5.59 -38.16 -13.22
C SER A 58 6.41 -37.96 -14.50
N GLN A 59 7.64 -38.48 -14.54
CA GLN A 59 8.56 -38.39 -15.67
C GLN A 59 8.60 -39.69 -16.50
N GLY A 60 7.81 -40.71 -16.14
CA GLY A 60 7.75 -41.98 -16.87
C GLY A 60 9.01 -42.84 -16.76
N PHE A 61 9.84 -42.64 -15.72
CA PHE A 61 11.14 -43.32 -15.57
C PHE A 61 11.14 -44.50 -14.57
N VAL A 62 9.97 -44.97 -14.13
CA VAL A 62 9.85 -46.07 -13.14
C VAL A 62 10.56 -47.35 -13.61
N GLY A 63 10.55 -47.59 -14.92
CA GLY A 63 11.25 -48.72 -15.56
C GLY A 63 12.72 -48.87 -15.16
N PHE A 64 13.39 -47.77 -14.81
CA PHE A 64 14.81 -47.74 -14.43
C PHE A 64 15.06 -48.17 -12.98
N ILE A 65 14.03 -48.23 -12.13
CA ILE A 65 14.14 -48.67 -10.72
C ILE A 65 13.51 -50.03 -10.47
N ASP A 66 12.40 -50.37 -11.14
CA ASP A 66 11.71 -51.66 -10.98
C ASP A 66 12.28 -52.77 -11.90
N GLY A 67 13.05 -52.39 -12.92
CA GLY A 67 13.64 -53.30 -13.91
C GLY A 67 12.83 -53.47 -15.19
N GLY A 68 11.75 -52.69 -15.39
CA GLY A 68 10.98 -52.63 -16.63
C GLY A 68 11.74 -52.08 -17.84
N ALA A 69 12.88 -51.40 -17.61
CA ALA A 69 13.79 -50.88 -18.63
C ALA A 69 15.21 -51.44 -18.46
N PRO A 70 15.49 -52.71 -18.82
CA PRO A 70 16.81 -53.32 -18.68
C PRO A 70 17.85 -52.68 -19.62
N PRO A 71 19.15 -52.71 -19.28
CA PRO A 71 20.21 -52.15 -20.11
C PRO A 71 20.26 -52.84 -21.48
N PRO A 72 20.20 -52.09 -22.59
CA PRO A 72 20.38 -52.65 -23.93
C PRO A 72 21.86 -53.06 -24.16
N PRO A 73 22.17 -53.83 -25.21
CA PRO A 73 23.55 -54.22 -25.53
C PRO A 73 24.47 -52.99 -25.68
N ASN A 74 25.68 -53.07 -25.10
CA ASN A 74 26.64 -51.96 -25.00
C ASN A 74 27.01 -51.30 -26.34
N ASP A 75 26.90 -52.03 -27.46
CA ASP A 75 27.25 -51.54 -28.80
C ASP A 75 26.06 -50.91 -29.55
N SER A 76 24.89 -50.78 -28.91
CA SER A 76 23.71 -50.18 -29.53
C SER A 76 23.69 -48.66 -29.41
N GLN A 77 23.23 -47.97 -30.46
CA GLN A 77 23.05 -46.51 -30.46
C GLN A 77 22.08 -46.02 -29.35
N ILE A 78 21.19 -46.92 -28.90
CA ILE A 78 20.17 -46.69 -27.87
C ILE A 78 20.77 -46.82 -26.44
N TYR A 79 21.94 -47.48 -26.28
CA TYR A 79 22.62 -47.61 -24.99
C TYR A 79 23.03 -46.25 -24.41
N ALA A 80 23.47 -45.32 -25.26
CA ALA A 80 23.84 -43.97 -24.82
C ALA A 80 22.63 -43.20 -24.25
N GLU A 81 21.46 -43.34 -24.88
CA GLU A 81 20.22 -42.70 -24.44
C GLU A 81 19.68 -43.34 -23.16
N TRP A 82 19.67 -44.67 -23.10
CA TRP A 82 19.31 -45.41 -21.90
C TRP A 82 20.21 -45.04 -20.71
N ARG A 83 21.53 -44.99 -20.94
CA ARG A 83 22.53 -44.65 -19.90
C ARG A 83 22.37 -43.21 -19.42
N ARG A 84 21.96 -42.28 -20.28
CA ARG A 84 21.68 -40.89 -19.89
C ARG A 84 20.48 -40.82 -18.93
N SER A 85 19.40 -41.54 -19.25
CA SER A 85 18.19 -41.59 -18.41
C SER A 85 18.43 -42.29 -17.08
N ASP A 86 19.15 -43.42 -17.07
CA ASP A 86 19.56 -44.11 -15.84
C ASP A 86 20.41 -43.20 -14.93
N ARG A 87 21.36 -42.45 -15.51
CA ARG A 87 22.20 -41.50 -14.76
C ARG A 87 21.43 -40.31 -14.22
N LEU A 88 20.39 -39.87 -14.93
CA LEU A 88 19.51 -38.80 -14.47
C LEU A 88 18.69 -39.23 -13.25
N VAL A 89 18.05 -40.40 -13.31
CA VAL A 89 17.29 -40.96 -12.18
C VAL A 89 18.22 -41.19 -10.97
N LYS A 90 19.42 -41.73 -11.20
CA LYS A 90 20.44 -41.87 -10.16
C LYS A 90 20.80 -40.51 -9.53
N GLY A 91 20.97 -39.47 -10.35
CA GLY A 91 21.24 -38.11 -9.89
C GLY A 91 20.13 -37.54 -9.01
N TRP A 92 18.87 -37.76 -9.38
CA TRP A 92 17.73 -37.36 -8.54
C TRP A 92 17.71 -38.11 -7.21
N ILE A 93 17.92 -39.43 -7.22
CA ILE A 93 17.97 -40.23 -5.99
C ILE A 93 19.05 -39.67 -5.07
N LEU A 94 20.29 -39.50 -5.57
CA LEU A 94 21.42 -39.00 -4.79
C LEU A 94 21.18 -37.58 -4.24
N GLY A 95 20.57 -36.68 -5.01
CA GLY A 95 20.23 -35.33 -4.58
C GLY A 95 19.20 -35.31 -3.43
N ALA A 96 18.39 -36.36 -3.31
CA ALA A 96 17.38 -36.55 -2.27
C ALA A 96 17.90 -37.33 -1.04
N LEU A 97 19.19 -37.66 -0.97
CA LEU A 97 19.81 -38.32 0.19
C LEU A 97 20.55 -37.30 1.06
N SER A 98 20.71 -37.61 2.36
CA SER A 98 21.64 -36.88 3.23
C SER A 98 23.08 -37.27 2.95
N ASP A 99 24.02 -36.37 3.24
CA ASP A 99 25.44 -36.54 2.91
C ASP A 99 26.01 -37.84 3.52
N GLU A 100 25.60 -38.20 4.74
CA GLU A 100 25.96 -39.46 5.40
C GLU A 100 25.50 -40.73 4.67
N VAL A 101 24.34 -40.67 4.00
CA VAL A 101 23.79 -41.81 3.25
C VAL A 101 24.43 -41.88 1.87
N VAL A 102 24.64 -40.73 1.22
CA VAL A 102 25.30 -40.64 -0.10
C VAL A 102 26.66 -41.32 -0.08
N GLU A 103 27.51 -41.07 0.92
CA GLU A 103 28.85 -41.67 1.03
C GLU A 103 28.81 -43.21 1.02
N ARG A 104 27.74 -43.83 1.50
CA ARG A 104 27.61 -45.29 1.59
C ARG A 104 27.09 -45.93 0.30
N VAL A 105 26.32 -45.20 -0.49
CA VAL A 105 25.56 -45.76 -1.64
C VAL A 105 25.98 -45.19 -3.00
N VAL A 106 26.83 -44.17 -3.05
CA VAL A 106 27.29 -43.56 -4.32
C VAL A 106 27.99 -44.56 -5.27
N ARG A 107 28.53 -45.66 -4.71
CA ARG A 107 29.31 -46.71 -5.38
C ARG A 107 28.55 -47.59 -6.39
N PHE A 108 27.22 -47.58 -6.40
CA PHE A 108 26.43 -48.42 -7.31
C PHE A 108 26.36 -47.82 -8.72
N ASP A 109 26.41 -48.64 -9.76
CA ASP A 109 26.63 -48.14 -11.13
C ASP A 109 25.34 -47.73 -11.86
N SER A 110 24.19 -48.25 -11.43
CA SER A 110 22.86 -47.96 -11.97
C SER A 110 21.90 -47.38 -10.93
N ALA A 111 20.84 -46.71 -11.38
CA ALA A 111 19.78 -46.21 -10.51
C ALA A 111 19.05 -47.35 -9.79
N ARG A 112 18.89 -48.50 -10.47
CA ARG A 112 18.26 -49.71 -9.94
C ARG A 112 19.01 -50.31 -8.75
N GLU A 113 20.32 -50.52 -8.90
CA GLU A 113 21.15 -51.06 -7.81
C GLU A 113 21.13 -50.15 -6.59
N LEU A 114 21.22 -48.84 -6.82
CA LEU A 114 21.10 -47.83 -5.78
C LEU A 114 19.74 -47.92 -5.07
N TRP A 115 18.64 -48.02 -5.83
CA TRP A 115 17.28 -48.13 -5.29
C TRP A 115 17.10 -49.40 -4.43
N LEU A 116 17.52 -50.55 -4.94
CA LEU A 116 17.42 -51.83 -4.23
C LEU A 116 18.24 -51.85 -2.94
N GLU A 117 19.41 -51.23 -2.93
CA GLU A 117 20.24 -51.16 -1.72
C GLU A 117 19.64 -50.22 -0.67
N LEU A 118 19.05 -49.10 -1.08
CA LEU A 118 18.28 -48.22 -0.18
C LEU A 118 17.08 -48.97 0.38
N GLU A 119 16.36 -49.71 -0.46
CA GLU A 119 15.23 -50.53 -0.04
C GLU A 119 15.66 -51.59 0.97
N LYS A 120 16.69 -52.37 0.68
CA LYS A 120 17.20 -53.40 1.59
C LYS A 120 17.63 -52.83 2.94
N ASN A 121 18.30 -51.69 2.95
CA ASN A 121 18.90 -51.13 4.16
C ASN A 121 17.91 -50.33 5.01
N PHE A 122 16.88 -49.74 4.41
CA PHE A 122 15.97 -48.82 5.09
C PHE A 122 14.53 -49.32 5.18
N SER A 123 14.18 -50.42 4.50
CA SER A 123 12.85 -51.08 4.60
C SER A 123 12.74 -52.04 5.80
N ILE A 124 13.60 -51.91 6.82
CA ILE A 124 13.49 -52.74 8.02
C ILE A 124 12.13 -52.43 8.67
N PRO A 125 11.22 -53.42 8.80
CA PRO A 125 10.02 -53.25 9.60
C PRO A 125 10.43 -53.14 11.06
N GLU A 126 9.72 -52.31 11.83
CA GLU A 126 9.75 -52.40 13.30
C GLU A 126 9.81 -53.88 13.74
N ARG A 127 10.81 -54.19 14.56
CA ARG A 127 11.00 -55.51 15.15
C ARG A 127 9.74 -55.84 15.93
N ALA A 128 8.98 -56.82 15.47
CA ALA A 128 7.76 -57.29 16.13
C ALA A 128 8.04 -57.65 17.60
N GLN A 129 7.58 -56.79 18.52
CA GLN A 129 7.22 -57.23 19.85
C GLN A 129 5.95 -58.10 19.71
N PRO A 130 5.74 -59.15 20.53
CA PRO A 130 4.43 -59.79 20.57
C PRO A 130 3.41 -58.69 20.84
N PRO A 131 2.25 -58.69 20.16
CA PRO A 131 1.31 -57.59 20.25
C PRO A 131 1.01 -57.38 21.73
N PRO A 132 1.16 -56.16 22.30
CA PRO A 132 0.43 -55.86 23.52
C PRO A 132 -1.03 -56.22 23.22
N PRO A 133 -1.76 -56.83 24.18
CA PRO A 133 -3.17 -57.14 23.98
C PRO A 133 -3.80 -55.90 23.35
N PRO A 134 -4.59 -56.07 22.27
CA PRO A 134 -5.03 -54.96 21.44
C PRO A 134 -5.46 -53.85 22.38
N PRO A 135 -4.91 -52.62 22.27
CA PRO A 135 -5.57 -51.52 22.94
C PRO A 135 -7.04 -51.62 22.51
N PRO A 136 -7.98 -51.57 23.47
CA PRO A 136 -9.39 -51.73 23.14
C PRO A 136 -9.67 -50.86 21.92
N PRO A 137 -10.38 -51.37 20.91
CA PRO A 137 -10.45 -50.75 19.60
C PRO A 137 -10.67 -49.25 19.79
N HIS A 138 -9.64 -48.45 19.52
CA HIS A 138 -9.91 -47.07 19.14
C HIS A 138 -10.43 -47.23 17.72
N GLU A 139 -11.73 -47.51 17.65
CA GLU A 139 -12.58 -47.14 16.53
C GLU A 139 -11.96 -45.86 15.94
N GLU A 140 -11.53 -45.90 14.67
CA GLU A 140 -11.42 -44.66 13.91
C GLU A 140 -12.86 -44.14 13.80
N LYS A 141 -13.27 -43.47 14.87
CA LYS A 141 -14.56 -42.84 15.04
C LYS A 141 -14.66 -41.76 13.98
N ASP A 142 -15.71 -41.84 13.17
CA ASP A 142 -15.98 -40.93 12.05
C ASP A 142 -15.72 -39.47 12.46
N GLN A 143 -15.20 -38.64 11.53
CA GLN A 143 -15.13 -37.18 11.71
C GLN A 143 -16.48 -36.54 12.12
N ASN A 144 -17.59 -37.26 11.90
CA ASN A 144 -18.94 -36.90 12.33
C ASN A 144 -19.21 -37.09 13.83
N GLU A 145 -18.47 -37.93 14.56
CA GLU A 145 -18.73 -38.23 15.97
C GLU A 145 -18.35 -37.07 16.90
N TYR A 146 -17.29 -36.32 16.55
CA TYR A 146 -16.89 -35.12 17.30
C TYR A 146 -17.34 -33.80 16.69
N LEU A 147 -18.20 -33.85 15.66
CA LEU A 147 -18.80 -32.65 15.08
C LEU A 147 -19.61 -31.88 16.14
N ALA A 148 -20.31 -32.59 17.03
CA ALA A 148 -21.02 -31.99 18.15
C ALA A 148 -20.08 -31.24 19.10
N LEU A 149 -18.90 -31.82 19.40
CA LEU A 149 -17.88 -31.19 20.23
C LEU A 149 -17.26 -29.96 19.55
N TYR A 150 -17.02 -30.05 18.24
CA TYR A 150 -16.58 -28.91 17.43
C TYR A 150 -17.60 -27.77 17.45
N VAL A 151 -18.88 -28.05 17.19
CA VAL A 151 -19.96 -27.06 17.22
C VAL A 151 -20.08 -26.44 18.61
N ALA A 152 -20.03 -27.24 19.67
CA ALA A 152 -20.06 -26.75 21.05
C ALA A 152 -18.89 -25.80 21.35
N ALA A 153 -17.68 -26.12 20.89
CA ALA A 153 -16.50 -25.26 21.04
C ALA A 153 -16.60 -23.95 20.23
N VAL A 154 -17.15 -24.00 19.01
CA VAL A 154 -17.38 -22.80 18.17
C VAL A 154 -18.50 -21.92 18.72
N SER A 155 -19.52 -22.50 19.35
CA SER A 155 -20.65 -21.78 19.94
C SER A 155 -20.38 -21.32 21.38
N GLY A 156 -19.36 -21.87 22.05
CA GLY A 156 -19.03 -21.57 23.44
C GLY A 156 -19.92 -22.27 24.46
N GLU A 157 -20.60 -23.35 24.07
CA GLU A 157 -21.54 -24.11 24.90
C GLU A 157 -20.79 -25.13 25.78
N TRP A 158 -20.35 -24.68 26.95
CA TRP A 158 -19.53 -25.50 27.85
C TRP A 158 -20.25 -26.77 28.32
N ASP A 159 -21.52 -26.69 28.69
CA ASP A 159 -22.21 -27.83 29.29
C ASP A 159 -22.40 -28.98 28.28
N ALA A 160 -22.66 -28.65 27.02
CA ALA A 160 -22.72 -29.62 25.92
C ALA A 160 -21.35 -30.24 25.64
N ALA A 161 -20.29 -29.43 25.60
CA ALA A 161 -18.92 -29.94 25.42
C ALA A 161 -18.48 -30.81 26.60
N LYS A 162 -18.77 -30.40 27.83
CA LYS A 162 -18.41 -31.12 29.06
C LYS A 162 -19.06 -32.50 29.10
N ALA A 163 -20.34 -32.63 28.72
CA ALA A 163 -21.01 -33.92 28.66
C ALA A 163 -20.30 -34.91 27.72
N ILE A 164 -19.78 -34.42 26.59
CA ILE A 164 -19.03 -35.23 25.61
C ILE A 164 -17.62 -35.57 26.16
N LEU A 165 -16.95 -34.60 26.78
CA LEU A 165 -15.59 -34.78 27.34
C LEU A 165 -15.56 -35.69 28.58
N GLU A 166 -16.63 -35.73 29.37
CA GLU A 166 -16.78 -36.68 30.49
C GLU A 166 -17.06 -38.10 30.00
N GLN A 167 -17.74 -38.25 28.86
CA GLN A 167 -17.98 -39.54 28.22
C GLN A 167 -16.72 -40.10 27.55
N ASP A 168 -15.93 -39.25 26.90
CA ASP A 168 -14.65 -39.61 26.30
C ASP A 168 -13.53 -38.60 26.64
N PRO A 169 -12.72 -38.88 27.69
CA PRO A 169 -11.60 -38.02 28.06
C PRO A 169 -10.52 -37.87 26.97
N ASN A 170 -10.41 -38.82 26.03
CA ASN A 170 -9.46 -38.73 24.92
C ASN A 170 -9.91 -37.74 23.85
N ALA A 171 -11.18 -37.32 23.85
CA ALA A 171 -11.73 -36.33 22.93
C ALA A 171 -11.03 -34.97 23.02
N VAL A 172 -10.38 -34.66 24.16
CA VAL A 172 -9.50 -33.48 24.32
C VAL A 172 -8.35 -33.48 23.31
N LYS A 173 -7.79 -34.66 23.02
CA LYS A 173 -6.66 -34.87 22.10
C LYS A 173 -7.12 -35.20 20.68
N ALA A 174 -8.43 -35.40 20.47
CA ALA A 174 -8.99 -35.74 19.17
C ALA A 174 -8.79 -34.60 18.16
N ARG A 175 -8.58 -34.99 16.90
CA ARG A 175 -8.41 -34.08 15.77
C ARG A 175 -9.77 -33.87 15.10
N LEU A 176 -10.38 -32.72 15.37
CA LEU A 176 -11.79 -32.44 15.10
C LEU A 176 -12.07 -31.94 13.67
N ALA A 177 -11.05 -31.50 12.94
CA ALA A 177 -11.20 -30.82 11.65
C ALA A 177 -10.12 -31.27 10.64
N LEU A 178 -10.31 -30.91 9.36
CA LEU A 178 -9.33 -31.14 8.28
C LEU A 178 -7.95 -30.54 8.58
N THR A 179 -7.90 -29.48 9.39
CA THR A 179 -6.68 -28.82 9.85
C THR A 179 -6.03 -29.51 11.06
N LEU A 180 -6.53 -30.69 11.46
CA LEU A 180 -6.05 -31.47 12.61
C LEU A 180 -6.10 -30.71 13.96
N GLN A 181 -7.03 -29.76 14.08
CA GLN A 181 -7.24 -28.95 15.29
C GLN A 181 -7.89 -29.76 16.42
N THR A 182 -7.48 -29.49 17.66
CA THR A 182 -8.16 -30.00 18.87
C THR A 182 -9.30 -29.09 19.31
N VAL A 183 -10.11 -29.54 20.26
CA VAL A 183 -11.19 -28.73 20.87
C VAL A 183 -10.67 -27.40 21.43
N LEU A 184 -9.44 -27.39 21.97
CA LEU A 184 -8.80 -26.19 22.49
C LEU A 184 -8.41 -25.21 21.38
N HIS A 185 -7.87 -25.69 20.27
CA HIS A 185 -7.55 -24.84 19.11
C HIS A 185 -8.80 -24.13 18.58
N VAL A 186 -9.89 -24.88 18.43
CA VAL A 186 -11.17 -24.35 17.94
C VAL A 186 -11.75 -23.34 18.92
N ALA A 187 -11.77 -23.64 20.21
CA ALA A 187 -12.28 -22.74 21.23
C ALA A 187 -11.49 -21.42 21.29
N VAL A 188 -10.15 -21.50 21.26
CA VAL A 188 -9.28 -20.31 21.28
C VAL A 188 -9.41 -19.48 20.01
N SER A 189 -9.46 -20.15 18.85
CA SER A 189 -9.66 -19.51 17.54
C SER A 189 -11.02 -18.84 17.42
N SER A 190 -12.07 -19.44 17.97
CA SER A 190 -13.43 -18.88 17.92
C SER A 190 -13.53 -17.50 18.60
N GLY A 191 -12.74 -17.27 19.65
CA GLY A 191 -12.76 -16.02 20.43
C GLY A 191 -14.08 -15.70 21.13
N LYS A 192 -15.09 -16.58 21.07
CA LYS A 192 -16.47 -16.24 21.49
C LYS A 192 -16.70 -16.34 22.99
N SER A 193 -16.05 -17.27 23.68
CA SER A 193 -16.28 -17.53 25.10
C SER A 193 -14.97 -17.79 25.84
N THR A 194 -14.48 -16.76 26.54
CA THR A 194 -13.32 -16.90 27.44
C THR A 194 -13.60 -17.91 28.55
N SER A 195 -14.82 -17.92 29.09
CA SER A 195 -15.23 -18.88 30.12
C SER A 195 -15.19 -20.33 29.64
N PHE A 196 -15.45 -20.58 28.35
CA PHE A 196 -15.32 -21.92 27.79
C PHE A 196 -13.85 -22.35 27.77
N VAL A 197 -12.95 -21.45 27.30
CA VAL A 197 -11.50 -21.73 27.27
C VAL A 197 -10.95 -21.94 28.68
N GLU A 198 -11.34 -21.12 29.65
CA GLU A 198 -10.92 -21.24 31.05
C GLU A 198 -11.33 -22.60 31.64
N LYS A 199 -12.63 -22.94 31.54
CA LYS A 199 -13.14 -24.23 32.03
C LYS A 199 -12.51 -25.43 31.30
N LEU A 200 -12.24 -25.30 30.00
CA LEU A 200 -11.57 -26.35 29.22
C LEU A 200 -10.12 -26.52 29.67
N VAL A 201 -9.38 -25.44 29.89
CA VAL A 201 -7.99 -25.49 30.38
C VAL A 201 -7.94 -26.07 31.80
N ASP A 202 -8.91 -25.74 32.66
CA ASP A 202 -9.01 -26.31 34.01
C ASP A 202 -9.38 -27.81 33.99
N PHE A 203 -10.20 -28.23 33.03
CA PHE A 203 -10.55 -29.64 32.83
C PHE A 203 -9.33 -30.46 32.34
N ILE A 204 -8.45 -29.86 31.56
CA ILE A 204 -7.23 -30.52 31.04
C ILE A 204 -6.20 -30.65 32.17
N SER A 205 -6.09 -31.87 32.71
CA SER A 205 -5.12 -32.19 33.77
C SER A 205 -3.70 -32.42 33.25
N ASP A 206 -3.56 -32.86 32.00
CA ASP A 206 -2.28 -33.21 31.37
C ASP A 206 -1.78 -32.06 30.49
N ASN A 207 -0.71 -31.39 30.93
CA ASN A 207 -0.07 -30.27 30.22
C ASN A 207 0.39 -30.64 28.81
N SER A 208 0.67 -31.92 28.52
CA SER A 208 1.05 -32.34 27.16
C SER A 208 -0.09 -32.14 26.16
N SER A 209 -1.35 -32.18 26.63
CA SER A 209 -2.55 -31.94 25.80
C SER A 209 -2.68 -30.47 25.38
N LEU A 210 -2.14 -29.54 26.18
CA LEU A 210 -2.13 -28.10 25.89
C LEU A 210 -1.06 -27.72 24.85
N ALA A 211 -0.03 -28.56 24.71
CA ALA A 211 1.09 -28.38 23.79
C ALA A 211 0.88 -29.04 22.42
N ILE A 212 -0.25 -29.73 22.21
CA ILE A 212 -0.58 -30.34 20.92
C ILE A 212 -0.63 -29.23 19.86
N THR A 213 -0.03 -29.50 18.71
CA THR A 213 -0.09 -28.61 17.56
C THR A 213 -1.10 -29.12 16.53
N ASP A 214 -1.73 -28.20 15.80
CA ASP A 214 -2.55 -28.52 14.65
C ASP A 214 -1.70 -28.96 13.44
N GLY A 215 -2.36 -29.19 12.29
CA GLY A 215 -1.71 -29.65 11.06
C GLY A 215 -0.73 -28.65 10.43
N LEU A 216 -0.72 -27.39 10.89
CA LEU A 216 0.23 -26.35 10.51
C LEU A 216 1.31 -26.13 11.58
N GLY A 217 1.37 -26.99 12.60
CA GLY A 217 2.29 -26.83 13.72
C GLY A 217 1.91 -25.67 14.64
N PHE A 218 0.71 -25.09 14.54
CA PHE A 218 0.26 -24.07 15.47
C PHE A 218 -0.19 -24.71 16.77
N ASN A 219 0.36 -24.24 17.88
CA ASN A 219 -0.19 -24.51 19.20
C ASN A 219 -1.37 -23.55 19.50
N PRO A 220 -2.13 -23.76 20.58
CA PRO A 220 -3.25 -22.89 20.93
C PRO A 220 -2.85 -21.42 21.13
N LEU A 221 -1.61 -21.14 21.56
CA LEU A 221 -1.12 -19.77 21.74
C LEU A 221 -0.85 -19.05 20.41
N HIS A 222 -0.43 -19.77 19.36
CA HIS A 222 -0.34 -19.22 18.00
C HIS A 222 -1.71 -18.75 17.51
N LEU A 223 -2.76 -19.54 17.76
CA LEU A 223 -4.12 -19.16 17.40
C LEU A 223 -4.62 -17.99 18.25
N ALA A 224 -4.33 -17.96 19.54
CA ALA A 224 -4.66 -16.81 20.39
C ALA A 224 -4.00 -15.51 19.92
N ALA A 225 -2.73 -15.60 19.48
CA ALA A 225 -1.99 -14.49 18.90
C ALA A 225 -2.57 -14.05 17.55
N LEU A 226 -2.92 -15.01 16.69
CA LEU A 226 -3.49 -14.78 15.37
C LEU A 226 -4.88 -14.14 15.42
N THR A 227 -5.72 -14.52 16.40
CA THR A 227 -7.09 -14.00 16.55
C THR A 227 -7.20 -12.82 17.51
N GLY A 228 -6.09 -12.45 18.17
CA GLY A 228 -6.07 -11.36 19.15
C GLY A 228 -6.82 -11.69 20.44
N ASN A 229 -7.02 -12.97 20.76
CA ASN A 229 -7.69 -13.43 21.97
C ASN A 229 -6.78 -13.29 23.20
N LEU A 230 -6.60 -12.04 23.67
CA LEU A 230 -5.77 -11.70 24.83
C LEU A 230 -6.14 -12.48 26.11
N PRO A 231 -7.42 -12.70 26.45
CA PRO A 231 -7.77 -13.50 27.62
C PRO A 231 -7.28 -14.94 27.53
N ALA A 232 -7.47 -15.61 26.39
CA ALA A 232 -6.95 -16.96 26.18
C ALA A 232 -5.42 -16.98 26.21
N ALA A 233 -4.74 -16.00 25.60
CA ALA A 233 -3.29 -15.88 25.65
C ALA A 233 -2.77 -15.77 27.10
N LYS A 234 -3.44 -14.97 27.95
CA LYS A 234 -3.10 -14.84 29.37
C LYS A 234 -3.22 -16.16 30.13
N LEU A 235 -4.33 -16.89 29.92
CA LEU A 235 -4.57 -18.19 30.55
C LEU A 235 -3.53 -19.23 30.13
N LEU A 236 -3.28 -19.34 28.82
CA LEU A 236 -2.34 -20.32 28.26
C LEU A 236 -0.90 -20.06 28.71
N VAL A 237 -0.44 -18.81 28.68
CA VAL A 237 0.92 -18.45 29.13
C VAL A 237 1.08 -18.63 30.63
N HIS A 238 0.03 -18.40 31.43
CA HIS A 238 0.07 -18.65 32.87
C HIS A 238 0.20 -20.15 33.19
N ARG A 239 -0.50 -20.99 32.42
CA ARG A 239 -0.52 -22.44 32.63
C ARG A 239 0.71 -23.16 32.07
N LEU A 240 1.16 -22.79 30.86
CA LEU A 240 2.29 -23.41 30.17
C LEU A 240 3.13 -22.36 29.41
N PRO A 241 4.12 -21.73 30.08
CA PRO A 241 4.96 -20.69 29.49
C PRO A 241 5.76 -21.14 28.26
N ASP A 242 6.10 -22.42 28.17
CA ASP A 242 6.91 -22.98 27.07
C ASP A 242 6.24 -22.83 25.69
N LEU A 243 4.92 -22.65 25.65
CA LEU A 243 4.16 -22.38 24.42
C LEU A 243 4.65 -21.13 23.68
N LEU A 244 5.28 -20.19 24.38
CA LEU A 244 5.87 -18.97 23.80
C LEU A 244 7.02 -19.26 22.84
N TYR A 245 7.70 -20.40 23.01
CA TYR A 245 8.95 -20.72 22.32
C TYR A 245 8.80 -21.83 21.27
N VAL A 246 7.60 -22.41 21.15
CA VAL A 246 7.29 -23.39 20.11
C VAL A 246 7.20 -22.68 18.77
N ARG A 247 7.81 -23.26 17.74
CA ARG A 247 7.76 -22.76 16.37
C ARG A 247 6.74 -23.53 15.56
N SER A 248 6.01 -22.82 14.70
CA SER A 248 5.11 -23.41 13.72
C SER A 248 5.85 -24.06 12.55
N CYS A 249 5.13 -24.71 11.62
CA CYS A 249 5.74 -25.24 10.39
C CYS A 249 6.34 -24.15 9.50
N TYR A 250 5.96 -22.88 9.73
CA TYR A 250 6.50 -21.69 9.05
C TYR A 250 7.66 -21.03 9.83
N ASP A 251 8.21 -21.71 10.83
CA ASP A 251 9.28 -21.19 11.71
C ASP A 251 8.90 -19.89 12.47
N LYS A 252 7.58 -19.69 12.69
CA LYS A 252 7.06 -18.51 13.40
C LYS A 252 6.74 -18.82 14.86
N PHE A 253 7.01 -17.86 15.74
CA PHE A 253 6.57 -17.83 17.13
C PHE A 253 5.21 -17.13 17.29
N PRO A 254 4.47 -17.36 18.39
CA PRO A 254 3.21 -16.66 18.65
C PRO A 254 3.34 -15.13 18.65
N VAL A 255 4.43 -14.58 19.19
CA VAL A 255 4.66 -13.13 19.23
C VAL A 255 4.73 -12.48 17.84
N GLN A 256 5.28 -13.19 16.85
CA GLN A 256 5.35 -12.69 15.47
C GLN A 256 3.98 -12.69 14.78
N LEU A 257 3.13 -13.69 15.07
CA LEU A 257 1.75 -13.72 14.56
C LEU A 257 0.90 -12.58 15.12
N ALA A 258 1.05 -12.26 16.41
CA ALA A 258 0.36 -11.12 17.01
C ALA A 258 0.75 -9.79 16.34
N ALA A 259 2.03 -9.63 15.95
CA ALA A 259 2.49 -8.48 15.20
C ALA A 259 1.97 -8.48 13.75
N GLU A 260 1.95 -9.63 13.09
CA GLU A 260 1.49 -9.79 11.69
C GLU A 260 0.03 -9.39 11.49
N VAL A 261 -0.84 -9.70 12.47
CA VAL A 261 -2.27 -9.33 12.44
C VAL A 261 -2.53 -7.99 13.15
N ALA A 262 -1.48 -7.29 13.60
CA ALA A 262 -1.57 -6.01 14.29
C ALA A 262 -2.44 -6.04 15.57
N HIS A 263 -2.39 -7.12 16.34
CA HIS A 263 -3.08 -7.23 17.63
C HIS A 263 -2.24 -6.60 18.76
N ARG A 264 -2.26 -5.26 18.83
CA ARG A 264 -1.41 -4.45 19.72
C ARG A 264 -1.34 -4.94 21.17
N GLN A 265 -2.49 -5.12 21.82
CA GLN A 265 -2.54 -5.52 23.24
C GLN A 265 -2.02 -6.95 23.48
N THR A 266 -2.30 -7.87 22.56
CA THR A 266 -1.81 -9.24 22.61
C THR A 266 -0.30 -9.28 22.38
N LEU A 267 0.20 -8.47 21.45
CA LEU A 267 1.62 -8.31 21.20
C LEU A 267 2.36 -7.76 22.43
N GLU A 268 1.89 -6.67 23.03
CA GLU A 268 2.46 -6.09 24.26
C GLU A 268 2.53 -7.13 25.39
N PHE A 269 1.44 -7.90 25.58
CA PHE A 269 1.40 -8.96 26.57
C PHE A 269 2.45 -10.04 26.28
N LEU A 270 2.53 -10.56 25.05
CA LEU A 270 3.48 -11.61 24.68
C LEU A 270 4.93 -11.13 24.81
N ILE A 271 5.24 -9.90 24.39
CA ILE A 271 6.57 -9.31 24.58
C ILE A 271 6.93 -9.23 26.07
N SER A 272 6.00 -8.78 26.91
CA SER A 272 6.23 -8.65 28.37
C SER A 272 6.49 -9.98 29.08
N LYS A 273 6.03 -11.10 28.52
CA LYS A 273 6.15 -12.44 29.12
C LYS A 273 7.24 -13.31 28.52
N THR A 274 7.73 -12.96 27.34
CA THR A 274 8.77 -13.70 26.66
C THR A 274 10.13 -13.30 27.22
N ARG A 275 10.84 -14.26 27.81
CA ARG A 275 12.23 -14.13 28.25
C ARG A 275 13.20 -14.26 27.07
N ASP A 276 14.32 -13.58 27.18
CA ASP A 276 15.35 -13.39 26.17
C ASP A 276 16.63 -14.21 26.40
N ASP A 277 16.70 -14.93 27.51
CA ASP A 277 17.82 -15.74 27.99
C ASP A 277 17.87 -17.17 27.40
N LEU A 278 16.85 -17.56 26.65
CA LEU A 278 16.71 -18.91 26.08
C LEU A 278 17.37 -19.03 24.70
N HIS A 279 17.89 -20.22 24.37
CA HIS A 279 18.55 -20.51 23.08
C HIS A 279 17.66 -20.24 21.84
N SER A 280 16.33 -20.26 21.99
CA SER A 280 15.37 -19.94 20.94
C SER A 280 14.76 -18.55 21.22
N ASN A 281 15.59 -17.50 21.18
CA ASN A 281 15.17 -16.13 21.45
C ASN A 281 14.41 -15.54 20.24
N PRO A 282 13.10 -15.21 20.35
CA PRO A 282 12.33 -14.68 19.24
C PRO A 282 12.66 -13.22 18.89
N PHE A 283 13.46 -12.54 19.72
CA PHE A 283 13.85 -11.15 19.54
C PHE A 283 15.22 -10.97 18.87
N ALA A 284 15.99 -12.04 18.68
CA ALA A 284 17.33 -11.98 18.09
C ALA A 284 17.39 -12.65 16.71
N GLY A 285 18.41 -12.31 15.93
CA GLY A 285 18.68 -12.92 14.61
C GLY A 285 17.55 -12.68 13.60
N GLU A 286 17.40 -13.62 12.67
CA GLU A 286 16.37 -13.58 11.61
C GLU A 286 14.94 -13.51 12.19
N THR A 287 14.68 -14.23 13.28
CA THR A 287 13.37 -14.22 13.97
C THR A 287 13.06 -12.87 14.59
N GLY A 288 14.05 -12.22 15.20
CA GLY A 288 13.92 -10.86 15.72
C GLY A 288 13.69 -9.82 14.62
N LEU A 289 14.41 -9.94 13.49
CA LEU A 289 14.21 -9.05 12.34
C LEU A 289 12.82 -9.25 11.72
N MET A 290 12.32 -10.49 11.67
CA MET A 290 10.96 -10.77 11.20
C MET A 290 9.92 -10.12 12.12
N LEU A 291 10.08 -10.22 13.44
CA LEU A 291 9.19 -9.54 14.40
C LEU A 291 9.21 -8.01 14.18
N LEU A 292 10.41 -7.42 14.10
CA LEU A 292 10.59 -5.99 13.85
C LEU A 292 9.93 -5.56 12.53
N SER A 293 10.09 -6.37 11.48
CA SER A 293 9.47 -6.14 10.18
C SER A 293 7.95 -6.14 10.28
N ARG A 294 7.35 -7.07 11.03
CA ARG A 294 5.90 -7.11 11.25
C ARG A 294 5.40 -5.93 12.07
N MET A 295 6.16 -5.47 13.07
CA MET A 295 5.83 -4.25 13.84
C MET A 295 5.81 -3.00 12.95
N ILE A 296 6.79 -2.87 12.05
CA ILE A 296 6.82 -1.78 11.06
C ILE A 296 5.62 -1.89 10.11
N ASP A 297 5.30 -3.10 9.64
CA ASP A 297 4.15 -3.34 8.78
C ASP A 297 2.81 -3.01 9.48
N ALA A 298 2.73 -3.19 10.79
CA ALA A 298 1.59 -2.86 11.64
C ALA A 298 1.58 -1.40 12.17
N ASP A 299 2.55 -0.56 11.78
CA ASP A 299 2.74 0.82 12.23
C ASP A 299 2.97 0.98 13.76
N PHE A 300 3.48 -0.06 14.44
CA PHE A 300 3.84 -0.07 15.86
C PHE A 300 5.27 0.44 16.09
N PHE A 301 5.53 1.69 15.69
CA PHE A 301 6.87 2.28 15.71
C PHE A 301 7.44 2.51 17.12
N ASP A 302 6.59 2.67 18.14
CA ASP A 302 6.99 2.74 19.54
C ASP A 302 7.56 1.41 20.03
N MET A 303 6.85 0.29 19.82
CA MET A 303 7.36 -1.04 20.18
C MET A 303 8.58 -1.44 19.36
N ALA A 304 8.60 -1.08 18.07
CA ALA A 304 9.75 -1.30 17.20
C ALA A 304 10.99 -0.55 17.71
N LEU A 305 10.81 0.68 18.19
CA LEU A 305 11.88 1.47 18.80
C LEU A 305 12.39 0.80 20.08
N ASP A 306 11.51 0.42 21.00
CA ASP A 306 11.88 -0.27 22.24
C ASP A 306 12.65 -1.57 21.96
N LEU A 307 12.22 -2.32 20.93
CA LEU A 307 12.87 -3.56 20.52
C LEU A 307 14.29 -3.32 19.98
N VAL A 308 14.48 -2.31 19.13
CA VAL A 308 15.82 -1.99 18.58
C VAL A 308 16.75 -1.41 19.64
N GLU A 309 16.24 -0.63 20.59
CA GLU A 309 17.05 -0.16 21.72
C GLU A 309 17.55 -1.31 22.59
N LYS A 310 16.73 -2.36 22.78
CA LYS A 310 17.12 -3.56 23.51
C LYS A 310 18.03 -4.50 22.69
N TYR A 311 17.81 -4.61 21.38
CA TYR A 311 18.60 -5.45 20.45
C TYR A 311 19.15 -4.63 19.27
N PRO A 312 20.23 -3.85 19.48
CA PRO A 312 20.80 -2.96 18.48
C PRO A 312 21.20 -3.63 17.16
N ASP A 313 21.59 -4.90 17.20
CA ASP A 313 22.04 -5.63 16.01
C ASP A 313 20.92 -5.81 14.99
N LEU A 314 19.64 -5.79 15.40
CA LEU A 314 18.50 -5.85 14.49
C LEU A 314 18.49 -4.70 13.48
N ALA A 315 18.99 -3.51 13.87
CA ALA A 315 19.09 -2.37 12.96
C ALA A 315 20.10 -2.60 11.82
N ARG A 316 21.07 -3.50 12.02
CA ARG A 316 22.17 -3.78 11.10
C ARG A 316 21.93 -5.00 10.21
N MET A 317 20.94 -5.82 10.55
CA MET A 317 20.66 -7.07 9.85
C MET A 317 19.97 -6.81 8.50
N ASN A 318 20.39 -7.58 7.49
CA ASN A 318 19.77 -7.63 6.18
C ASN A 318 19.79 -9.07 5.67
N TYR A 319 18.61 -9.70 5.57
CA TYR A 319 18.47 -11.06 5.04
C TYR A 319 17.79 -11.01 3.67
N PRO A 320 18.11 -11.93 2.74
CA PRO A 320 17.44 -12.00 1.44
C PRO A 320 15.91 -12.20 1.54
N THR A 321 15.48 -12.94 2.57
CA THR A 321 14.08 -13.26 2.88
C THR A 321 13.36 -12.14 3.62
N SER A 322 14.07 -11.44 4.50
CA SER A 322 13.56 -10.39 5.38
C SER A 322 14.37 -9.11 5.15
N SER A 323 13.82 -8.22 4.33
CA SER A 323 14.36 -6.87 4.09
C SER A 323 14.76 -6.19 5.41
N SER A 324 15.85 -5.44 5.41
CA SER A 324 16.25 -4.66 6.59
C SER A 324 15.14 -3.74 7.12
N ALA A 325 15.19 -3.42 8.41
CA ALA A 325 14.23 -2.50 9.03
C ALA A 325 14.21 -1.11 8.36
N LEU A 326 15.39 -0.61 7.94
CA LEU A 326 15.52 0.68 7.27
C LEU A 326 14.81 0.72 5.91
N GLN A 327 14.99 -0.32 5.08
CA GLN A 327 14.30 -0.44 3.80
C GLN A 327 12.79 -0.51 3.98
N ARG A 328 12.34 -1.20 5.04
CA ARG A 328 10.91 -1.41 5.28
C ARG A 328 10.20 -0.13 5.72
N ILE A 329 10.77 0.64 6.64
CA ILE A 329 10.21 1.96 7.00
C ILE A 329 10.29 2.96 5.84
N ALA A 330 11.33 2.89 5.00
CA ALA A 330 11.42 3.74 3.81
C ALA A 330 10.32 3.47 2.78
N ARG A 331 9.68 2.30 2.83
CA ARG A 331 8.53 1.94 1.97
C ARG A 331 7.17 2.33 2.57
N LYS A 332 7.14 2.88 3.80
CA LYS A 332 5.91 3.21 4.53
C LYS A 332 5.40 4.61 4.23
N GLU A 333 4.81 4.81 3.05
CA GLU A 333 4.22 6.11 2.67
C GLU A 333 3.16 6.60 3.68
N THR A 334 2.32 5.71 4.21
CA THR A 334 1.23 6.05 5.14
C THR A 334 1.70 6.71 6.43
N ALA A 335 2.90 6.36 6.91
CA ALA A 335 3.47 6.93 8.14
C ALA A 335 3.94 8.38 7.95
N PHE A 336 4.25 8.80 6.72
CA PHE A 336 4.84 10.12 6.43
C PHE A 336 3.98 11.03 5.53
N SER A 337 3.08 10.45 4.73
CA SER A 337 2.21 11.16 3.77
C SER A 337 1.02 11.80 4.46
N MET A 338 1.11 13.11 4.72
CA MET A 338 0.01 13.89 5.32
C MET A 338 -0.63 14.93 4.40
N ASP A 339 0.05 15.40 3.35
CA ASP A 339 -0.45 16.56 2.60
C ASP A 339 -1.47 16.22 1.51
N ALA A 340 -1.43 15.02 0.91
CA ALA A 340 -2.22 14.73 -0.28
C ALA A 340 -3.71 14.46 0.00
N ARG A 341 -4.09 14.17 1.26
CA ARG A 341 -5.46 13.72 1.60
C ARG A 341 -6.20 14.59 2.62
N LEU A 342 -5.53 15.56 3.25
CA LEU A 342 -6.19 16.44 4.21
C LEU A 342 -6.83 17.63 3.48
N ASN A 343 -8.13 17.82 3.71
CA ASN A 343 -8.83 18.99 3.20
C ASN A 343 -8.36 20.28 3.91
N LEU A 344 -8.78 21.43 3.38
CA LEU A 344 -8.28 22.73 3.84
C LEU A 344 -8.54 22.99 5.34
N TRP A 345 -9.63 22.45 5.89
CA TRP A 345 -10.00 22.55 7.31
C TRP A 345 -9.22 21.60 8.21
N GLU A 346 -9.04 20.35 7.79
CA GLU A 346 -8.22 19.36 8.50
C GLU A 346 -6.76 19.82 8.62
N ARG A 347 -6.22 20.48 7.59
CA ARG A 347 -4.90 21.11 7.66
C ARG A 347 -4.81 22.16 8.76
N LEU A 348 -5.83 23.03 8.89
CA LEU A 348 -5.87 24.05 9.95
C LEU A 348 -5.94 23.45 11.35
N ILE A 349 -6.69 22.35 11.51
CA ILE A 349 -6.78 21.60 12.77
C ILE A 349 -5.42 20.98 13.10
N TYR A 350 -4.77 20.32 12.14
CA TYR A 350 -3.46 19.70 12.33
C TYR A 350 -2.41 20.68 12.87
N PHE A 351 -2.40 21.92 12.37
CA PHE A 351 -1.52 22.97 12.87
C PHE A 351 -1.79 23.41 14.30
N SER A 352 -3.03 23.24 14.74
CA SER A 352 -3.51 23.74 16.03
C SER A 352 -3.38 22.70 17.14
N VAL A 353 -3.15 21.43 16.80
CA VAL A 353 -2.96 20.32 17.75
C VAL A 353 -1.50 20.23 18.16
N GLU A 354 -1.21 20.48 19.44
CA GLU A 354 0.12 20.36 20.04
C GLU A 354 0.31 18.94 20.63
N LEU A 355 1.46 18.31 20.34
CA LEU A 355 1.82 17.02 20.92
C LEU A 355 2.59 17.27 22.22
N GLU A 356 2.04 16.87 23.36
CA GLU A 356 2.80 16.79 24.62
C GLU A 356 3.57 15.47 24.61
N MET A 357 4.87 15.52 24.31
CA MET A 357 5.77 14.38 24.48
C MET A 357 6.84 14.74 25.51
N GLU A 358 7.05 13.86 26.49
CA GLU A 358 8.11 13.99 27.48
C GLU A 358 9.49 14.06 26.79
N SER A 359 10.34 14.91 27.36
CA SER A 359 11.48 15.57 26.74
C SER A 359 12.68 14.67 26.41
N GLN A 360 13.15 14.73 25.16
CA GLN A 360 14.56 15.01 24.87
C GLN A 360 14.66 16.01 23.71
N THR A 361 15.32 17.12 24.00
CA THR A 361 15.36 18.34 23.22
C THR A 361 16.29 18.20 22.02
N GLN A 362 15.75 18.34 20.81
CA GLN A 362 16.44 19.07 19.75
C GLN A 362 15.38 19.77 18.90
N GLN A 363 15.36 21.10 19.01
CA GLN A 363 14.50 21.99 18.22
C GLN A 363 14.76 21.78 16.73
N SER A 364 13.94 20.94 16.11
CA SER A 364 13.67 21.02 14.69
C SER A 364 12.45 21.90 14.51
N THR A 365 12.67 23.18 14.23
CA THR A 365 11.61 24.07 13.75
C THR A 365 11.05 23.52 12.44
N ASP A 366 9.88 22.90 12.47
CA ASP A 366 9.09 22.57 11.29
C ASP A 366 8.61 23.87 10.62
N ILE A 367 9.37 24.38 9.66
CA ILE A 367 9.10 25.66 8.98
C ILE A 367 8.32 25.47 7.66
N GLU A 368 8.22 24.26 7.11
CA GLU A 368 7.82 24.12 5.71
C GLU A 368 6.32 24.02 5.41
N ASN A 369 5.45 24.18 6.38
CA ASN A 369 4.02 24.07 6.11
C ASN A 369 3.39 25.41 5.66
N GLN A 370 4.15 26.16 4.85
CA GLN A 370 3.76 27.44 4.28
C GLN A 370 3.07 27.22 2.92
N THR A 371 1.97 26.46 2.90
CA THR A 371 1.10 26.35 1.71
C THR A 371 0.17 27.55 1.61
N CYS A 372 -0.40 27.78 0.43
CA CYS A 372 -1.24 28.90 -0.03
C CYS A 372 -2.24 29.50 0.99
N CYS A 373 -2.68 28.74 2.01
CA CYS A 373 -3.44 29.25 3.16
C CYS A 373 -2.68 30.29 4.00
N ALA A 374 -1.35 30.23 4.08
CA ALA A 374 -0.53 31.18 4.82
C ALA A 374 -0.57 32.59 4.22
N LEU A 375 -0.80 32.72 2.90
CA LEU A 375 -0.92 34.01 2.22
C LEU A 375 -2.31 34.65 2.45
N LEU A 376 -3.35 33.83 2.55
CA LEU A 376 -4.69 34.26 3.00
C LEU A 376 -4.70 34.58 4.50
N LEU A 377 -3.92 33.85 5.32
CA LEU A 377 -3.83 34.01 6.77
C LEU A 377 -2.80 35.04 7.24
N SER A 378 -1.85 35.46 6.41
CA SER A 378 -0.86 36.49 6.77
C SER A 378 -1.52 37.86 7.00
N LYS A 379 -2.71 38.09 6.41
CA LYS A 379 -3.56 39.26 6.70
C LYS A 379 -4.36 39.17 8.01
N LEU A 380 -4.33 38.03 8.72
CA LEU A 380 -5.09 37.77 9.97
C LEU A 380 -4.17 37.49 11.18
N GLN A 381 -2.99 38.12 11.24
CA GLN A 381 -2.02 37.92 12.34
C GLN A 381 -2.55 38.32 13.73
N GLY A 382 -3.50 39.26 13.82
CA GLY A 382 -4.12 39.68 15.09
C GLY A 382 -5.00 38.60 15.74
N TRP A 383 -5.68 37.78 14.94
CA TRP A 383 -6.57 36.72 15.43
C TRP A 383 -5.81 35.50 15.97
N ARG A 384 -4.59 35.24 15.51
CA ARG A 384 -3.75 34.11 15.97
C ARG A 384 -3.39 34.15 17.46
N ARG A 385 -3.39 35.33 18.10
CA ARG A 385 -3.05 35.46 19.54
C ARG A 385 -4.26 35.23 20.44
N VAL A 386 -5.42 35.72 20.02
CA VAL A 386 -6.70 35.58 20.77
C VAL A 386 -7.21 34.14 20.67
N VAL A 387 -7.12 33.53 19.47
CA VAL A 387 -7.48 32.13 19.27
C VAL A 387 -6.55 31.22 20.08
N ARG A 388 -5.22 31.40 20.08
CA ARG A 388 -4.28 30.55 20.84
C ARG A 388 -4.59 30.40 22.34
N LYS A 389 -5.01 31.50 22.99
CA LYS A 389 -5.35 31.48 24.43
C LYS A 389 -6.70 30.84 24.72
N TRP A 390 -7.67 30.97 23.82
CA TRP A 390 -8.98 30.32 23.94
C TRP A 390 -8.96 28.85 23.50
N HIS A 391 -8.09 28.49 22.55
CA HIS A 391 -8.01 27.14 21.95
C HIS A 391 -7.29 26.14 22.87
N SER A 392 -6.24 26.54 23.60
CA SER A 392 -5.44 25.61 24.41
C SER A 392 -6.24 24.90 25.52
N THR A 393 -7.13 25.61 26.20
CA THR A 393 -7.90 25.06 27.34
C THR A 393 -9.24 24.46 26.92
N LEU A 394 -9.94 25.04 25.93
CA LEU A 394 -11.22 24.51 25.45
C LEU A 394 -11.04 23.30 24.50
N CYS A 395 -9.96 23.26 23.70
CA CYS A 395 -9.74 22.17 22.74
C CYS A 395 -9.20 20.88 23.35
N LYS A 396 -8.46 20.95 24.47
CA LYS A 396 -8.04 19.72 25.18
C LYS A 396 -9.24 18.91 25.71
N LEU A 397 -10.28 19.59 26.20
CA LEU A 397 -11.41 18.93 26.86
C LEU A 397 -12.57 18.59 25.93
N VAL A 398 -12.88 19.46 24.95
CA VAL A 398 -14.05 19.28 24.08
C VAL A 398 -13.70 18.54 22.78
N ILE A 399 -12.53 18.77 22.21
CA ILE A 399 -12.22 18.27 20.85
C ILE A 399 -11.65 16.84 20.85
N GLN A 400 -10.94 16.41 21.91
CA GLN A 400 -10.52 15.01 22.06
C GLN A 400 -11.69 14.04 22.29
N HIS A 401 -12.82 14.52 22.83
CA HIS A 401 -13.97 13.68 23.17
C HIS A 401 -15.20 13.83 22.25
N LEU A 402 -15.40 14.96 21.52
CA LEU A 402 -16.60 15.15 20.69
C LEU A 402 -16.40 15.02 19.17
N VAL A 403 -15.18 15.03 18.62
CA VAL A 403 -14.98 15.04 17.15
C VAL A 403 -14.01 13.94 16.70
N PRO A 404 -14.51 12.80 16.17
CA PRO A 404 -13.68 11.69 15.68
C PRO A 404 -12.58 12.11 14.69
N GLY A 405 -12.84 13.14 13.87
CA GLY A 405 -11.86 13.68 12.90
C GLY A 405 -10.59 14.25 13.54
N VAL A 406 -10.68 14.86 14.73
CA VAL A 406 -9.49 15.44 15.38
C VAL A 406 -8.64 14.39 16.09
N LYS A 407 -9.29 13.36 16.66
CA LYS A 407 -8.59 12.19 17.18
C LYS A 407 -7.76 11.51 16.09
N GLY A 408 -8.33 11.30 14.90
CA GLY A 408 -7.59 10.74 13.77
C GLY A 408 -6.41 11.59 13.30
N ILE A 409 -6.52 12.93 13.37
CA ILE A 409 -5.42 13.85 13.04
C ILE A 409 -4.30 13.75 14.09
N TYR A 410 -4.65 13.68 15.38
CA TYR A 410 -3.69 13.51 16.47
C TYR A 410 -2.93 12.18 16.33
N GLU A 411 -3.63 11.07 16.10
CA GLU A 411 -3.03 9.74 15.94
C GLU A 411 -2.07 9.68 14.75
N LYS A 412 -2.42 10.29 13.61
CA LYS A 412 -1.51 10.40 12.46
C LYS A 412 -0.26 11.23 12.78
N LYS A 413 -0.42 12.33 13.54
CA LYS A 413 0.70 13.18 13.94
C LYS A 413 1.64 12.44 14.89
N LEU A 414 1.09 11.69 15.85
CA LEU A 414 1.84 10.85 16.77
C LEU A 414 2.60 9.74 16.03
N MET A 415 1.91 9.03 15.13
CA MET A 415 2.52 7.95 14.32
C MET A 415 3.72 8.47 13.52
N ARG A 416 3.61 9.63 12.87
CA ARG A 416 4.73 10.24 12.14
C ARG A 416 5.92 10.54 13.05
N GLU A 417 5.67 11.13 14.22
CA GLU A 417 6.74 11.46 15.17
C GLU A 417 7.44 10.20 15.69
N GLN A 418 6.67 9.15 16.02
CA GLN A 418 7.22 7.84 16.40
C GLN A 418 8.04 7.21 15.28
N ALA A 419 7.56 7.25 14.03
CA ALA A 419 8.27 6.75 12.86
C ALA A 419 9.61 7.50 12.63
N LEU A 420 9.63 8.83 12.81
CA LEU A 420 10.85 9.63 12.68
C LEU A 420 11.87 9.31 13.78
N ARG A 421 11.43 9.12 15.03
CA ARG A 421 12.30 8.70 16.14
C ARG A 421 12.88 7.31 15.90
N PHE A 422 12.03 6.37 15.49
CA PHE A 422 12.45 5.02 15.14
C PHE A 422 13.47 5.01 13.99
N LEU A 423 13.22 5.77 12.91
CA LEU A 423 14.14 5.93 11.80
C LEU A 423 15.51 6.47 12.24
N LYS A 424 15.53 7.54 13.04
CA LYS A 424 16.77 8.10 13.59
C LYS A 424 17.53 7.08 14.45
N CYS A 425 16.81 6.27 15.22
CA CYS A 425 17.40 5.20 16.01
C CYS A 425 18.06 4.12 15.14
N LEU A 426 17.41 3.69 14.05
CA LEU A 426 18.01 2.76 13.09
C LEU A 426 19.30 3.32 12.48
N CYS A 427 19.24 4.54 11.95
CA CYS A 427 20.39 5.22 11.34
C CYS A 427 21.56 5.38 12.33
N LYS A 428 21.28 5.70 13.60
CA LYS A 428 22.28 5.80 14.68
C LYS A 428 23.04 4.48 14.87
N HIS A 429 22.35 3.35 14.93
CA HIS A 429 22.97 2.03 15.15
C HIS A 429 23.71 1.49 13.92
N MET A 430 23.30 1.90 12.72
CA MET A 430 23.98 1.57 11.47
C MET A 430 25.28 2.35 11.27
N LYS A 431 25.47 3.50 11.94
CA LYS A 431 26.69 4.33 11.79
C LYS A 431 28.00 3.61 12.13
N SER A 432 27.93 2.57 12.96
CA SER A 432 29.09 1.76 13.34
C SER A 432 29.40 0.62 12.37
N MET A 433 28.58 0.40 11.34
CA MET A 433 28.82 -0.63 10.33
C MET A 433 29.94 -0.22 9.37
N LYS A 434 30.51 -1.20 8.65
CA LYS A 434 31.40 -0.89 7.53
C LYS A 434 30.62 -0.17 6.43
N HIS A 435 31.31 0.70 5.70
CA HIS A 435 30.70 1.54 4.66
C HIS A 435 29.96 0.70 3.60
N GLU A 436 30.57 -0.37 3.09
CA GLU A 436 29.98 -1.24 2.06
C GLU A 436 28.70 -1.95 2.54
N GLU A 437 28.71 -2.48 3.77
CA GLU A 437 27.56 -3.16 4.37
C GLU A 437 26.40 -2.17 4.59
N ALA A 438 26.70 -0.99 5.14
CA ALA A 438 25.72 0.08 5.31
C ALA A 438 25.16 0.56 3.96
N ALA A 439 26.00 0.68 2.93
CA ALA A 439 25.63 1.11 1.59
C ALA A 439 24.62 0.18 0.92
N SER A 440 24.77 -1.14 1.11
CA SER A 440 23.81 -2.12 0.60
C SER A 440 22.40 -1.91 1.19
N ILE A 441 22.32 -1.44 2.44
CA ILE A 441 21.06 -1.24 3.17
C ILE A 441 20.45 0.12 2.82
N TYR A 442 21.21 1.20 2.98
CA TYR A 442 20.67 2.55 2.81
C TYR A 442 20.36 2.88 1.34
N THR A 443 21.04 2.24 0.37
CA THR A 443 20.82 2.52 -1.07
C THR A 443 19.39 2.20 -1.48
N ASP A 444 18.90 0.99 -1.22
CA ASP A 444 17.51 0.64 -1.51
C ASP A 444 16.52 1.49 -0.70
N ALA A 445 16.86 1.83 0.55
CA ALA A 445 16.01 2.67 1.39
C ALA A 445 15.83 4.09 0.82
N VAL A 446 16.91 4.77 0.42
CA VAL A 446 16.85 6.11 -0.17
C VAL A 446 16.12 6.10 -1.50
N LEU A 447 16.39 5.12 -2.35
CA LEU A 447 15.73 4.99 -3.66
C LEU A 447 14.23 4.71 -3.49
N SER A 448 13.86 3.82 -2.57
CA SER A 448 12.46 3.53 -2.23
C SER A 448 11.72 4.75 -1.67
N ALA A 449 12.33 5.46 -0.71
CA ALA A 449 11.75 6.68 -0.15
C ALA A 449 11.58 7.77 -1.20
N SER A 450 12.52 7.89 -2.13
CA SER A 450 12.47 8.86 -3.24
C SER A 450 11.37 8.55 -4.25
N ARG A 451 11.19 7.26 -4.56
CA ARG A 451 10.09 6.75 -5.41
C ARG A 451 8.71 7.05 -4.81
N LEU A 452 8.59 6.99 -3.49
CA LEU A 452 7.34 7.25 -2.76
C LEU A 452 7.16 8.72 -2.34
N GLY A 453 8.18 9.56 -2.50
CA GLY A 453 8.12 10.98 -2.18
C GLY A 453 8.22 11.31 -0.69
N ILE A 454 8.86 10.43 0.09
CA ILE A 454 9.04 10.59 1.53
C ILE A 454 10.34 11.37 1.79
N LYS A 455 10.26 12.70 1.72
CA LYS A 455 11.45 13.57 1.84
C LYS A 455 12.18 13.37 3.17
N GLU A 456 11.43 13.19 4.26
CA GLU A 456 12.00 13.18 5.62
C GLU A 456 12.92 11.97 5.82
N VAL A 457 12.58 10.83 5.19
CA VAL A 457 13.42 9.63 5.20
C VAL A 457 14.70 9.87 4.39
N VAL A 458 14.59 10.50 3.21
CA VAL A 458 15.74 10.85 2.38
C VAL A 458 16.69 11.80 3.13
N GLU A 459 16.15 12.87 3.73
CA GLU A 459 16.91 13.83 4.54
C GLU A 459 17.67 13.15 5.68
N ILE A 460 16.98 12.37 6.53
CA ILE A 460 17.60 11.72 7.69
C ILE A 460 18.70 10.72 7.27
N ILE A 461 18.47 9.95 6.20
CA ILE A 461 19.46 8.99 5.73
C ILE A 461 20.69 9.71 5.17
N VAL A 462 20.52 10.73 4.31
CA VAL A 462 21.65 11.45 3.70
C VAL A 462 22.39 12.29 4.75
N GLU A 463 21.70 12.88 5.74
CA GLU A 463 22.33 13.52 6.91
C GLU A 463 23.20 12.56 7.72
N THR A 464 22.77 11.30 7.87
CA THR A 464 23.55 10.30 8.61
C THR A 464 24.68 9.70 7.75
N PHE A 465 24.40 9.47 6.47
CA PHE A 465 25.30 8.83 5.49
C PHE A 465 25.39 9.71 4.22
N PRO A 466 26.30 10.70 4.18
CA PRO A 466 26.40 11.61 3.03
C PRO A 466 26.65 10.91 1.69
N SER A 467 27.29 9.73 1.68
CA SER A 467 27.49 8.92 0.47
C SER A 467 26.19 8.37 -0.13
N ALA A 468 25.09 8.34 0.63
CA ALA A 468 23.79 7.90 0.14
C ALA A 468 23.21 8.82 -0.95
N ILE A 469 23.74 10.04 -1.08
CA ILE A 469 23.35 10.95 -2.17
C ILE A 469 23.76 10.42 -3.56
N PHE A 470 24.74 9.51 -3.62
CA PHE A 470 25.22 8.87 -4.85
C PHE A 470 24.62 7.48 -5.07
N SER A 471 23.56 7.13 -4.34
CA SER A 471 22.87 5.86 -4.51
C SER A 471 22.18 5.81 -5.88
N ILE A 472 22.48 4.73 -6.61
CA ILE A 472 21.95 4.43 -7.95
C ILE A 472 21.29 3.05 -7.89
N ASP A 473 20.17 2.91 -8.60
CA ASP A 473 19.49 1.62 -8.79
C ASP A 473 20.29 0.73 -9.74
N GLY A 474 20.66 -0.47 -9.29
CA GLY A 474 21.55 -1.37 -10.04
C GLY A 474 20.96 -1.92 -11.34
N ASP A 475 19.63 -1.94 -11.47
CA ASP A 475 18.96 -2.46 -12.67
C ASP A 475 18.70 -1.37 -13.72
N THR A 476 18.43 -0.15 -13.27
CA THR A 476 17.97 0.94 -14.14
C THR A 476 18.97 2.08 -14.29
N ASP A 477 20.06 2.08 -13.52
CA ASP A 477 21.00 3.20 -13.39
C ASP A 477 20.32 4.51 -12.95
N ARG A 478 19.17 4.43 -12.26
CA ARG A 478 18.43 5.60 -11.78
C ARG A 478 18.87 6.02 -10.39
N ASN A 479 19.34 7.25 -10.27
CA ASN A 479 19.53 7.89 -8.98
C ASN A 479 18.19 8.34 -8.34
N PHE A 480 18.26 8.82 -7.10
CA PHE A 480 17.10 9.25 -6.33
C PHE A 480 16.26 10.35 -7.01
N LEU A 481 16.89 11.21 -7.82
CA LEU A 481 16.21 12.29 -8.55
C LEU A 481 15.47 11.78 -9.77
N HIS A 482 16.05 10.84 -10.53
CA HIS A 482 15.33 10.16 -11.62
C HIS A 482 14.05 9.52 -11.08
N LEU A 483 14.13 8.82 -9.94
CA LEU A 483 12.98 8.20 -9.30
C LEU A 483 11.95 9.23 -8.80
N ALA A 484 12.40 10.33 -8.20
CA ALA A 484 11.51 11.39 -7.74
C ALA A 484 10.79 12.08 -8.92
N VAL A 485 11.50 12.31 -10.03
CA VAL A 485 10.95 12.92 -11.25
C VAL A 485 9.89 12.04 -11.90
N GLN A 486 10.23 10.77 -12.11
CA GLN A 486 9.33 9.79 -12.69
C GLN A 486 8.03 9.63 -11.88
N ASN A 487 8.11 9.67 -10.55
CA ASN A 487 6.96 9.44 -9.66
C ASN A 487 6.26 10.72 -9.18
N ARG A 488 6.56 11.89 -9.77
CA ARG A 488 5.97 13.20 -9.40
C ARG A 488 6.12 13.52 -7.91
N CYS A 489 7.28 13.19 -7.36
CA CYS A 489 7.60 13.34 -5.93
C CYS A 489 8.20 14.72 -5.64
N GLU A 490 7.33 15.74 -5.65
CA GLU A 490 7.67 17.17 -5.58
C GLU A 490 8.53 17.52 -4.37
N LYS A 491 8.23 16.94 -3.20
CA LYS A 491 8.95 17.20 -1.95
C LYS A 491 10.40 16.71 -1.98
N VAL A 492 10.64 15.54 -2.57
CA VAL A 492 11.99 14.98 -2.71
C VAL A 492 12.75 15.76 -3.79
N PHE A 493 12.10 16.07 -4.91
CA PHE A 493 12.72 16.91 -5.95
C PHE A 493 13.12 18.30 -5.43
N ASN A 494 12.35 18.88 -4.50
CA ASN A 494 12.69 20.17 -3.90
C ASN A 494 14.03 20.17 -3.15
N LEU A 495 14.53 19.01 -2.71
CA LEU A 495 15.85 18.89 -2.10
C LEU A 495 16.96 19.38 -3.05
N MET A 496 16.77 19.28 -4.38
CA MET A 496 17.73 19.80 -5.37
C MET A 496 17.98 21.31 -5.24
N TYR A 497 16.98 22.08 -4.78
CA TYR A 497 17.18 23.52 -4.59
C TYR A 497 18.20 23.79 -3.48
N GLN A 498 18.29 22.90 -2.50
CA GLN A 498 19.14 22.96 -1.31
C GLN A 498 20.54 22.37 -1.54
N THR A 499 20.71 21.49 -2.55
CA THR A 499 22.00 20.88 -2.92
C THR A 499 22.88 21.86 -3.69
N ALA A 500 23.57 22.78 -3.02
CA ALA A 500 24.28 23.87 -3.71
C ALA A 500 25.47 23.40 -4.58
N ASN A 501 26.20 22.36 -4.16
CA ASN A 501 27.52 22.02 -4.74
C ASN A 501 27.50 20.86 -5.76
N HIS A 502 26.50 19.97 -5.74
CA HIS A 502 26.50 18.73 -6.53
C HIS A 502 25.47 18.70 -7.68
N LYS A 503 24.78 19.82 -7.97
CA LYS A 503 23.68 19.86 -8.98
C LYS A 503 24.08 19.31 -10.34
N TYR A 504 25.29 19.66 -10.79
CA TYR A 504 25.79 19.25 -12.11
C TYR A 504 26.02 17.75 -12.23
N MET A 505 26.20 17.04 -11.11
CA MET A 505 26.45 15.59 -11.15
C MET A 505 25.17 14.85 -11.56
N TYR A 506 24.06 15.13 -10.88
CA TYR A 506 22.78 14.46 -11.13
C TYR A 506 22.11 14.88 -12.43
N LEU A 507 22.25 16.16 -12.81
CA LEU A 507 21.67 16.69 -14.05
C LEU A 507 22.36 16.14 -15.30
N ASN A 508 23.54 15.52 -15.11
CA ASN A 508 24.33 14.97 -16.19
C ASN A 508 24.19 13.47 -16.39
N GLU A 509 23.64 12.77 -15.40
CA GLU A 509 23.43 11.33 -15.49
C GLU A 509 22.20 11.00 -16.35
N VAL A 510 22.27 9.82 -16.95
CA VAL A 510 21.19 9.23 -17.73
C VAL A 510 20.96 7.81 -17.22
N ASP A 511 19.73 7.32 -17.35
CA ASP A 511 19.40 5.94 -16.99
C ASP A 511 19.94 4.93 -18.04
N SER A 512 19.72 3.64 -17.81
CA SER A 512 20.16 2.55 -18.70
C SER A 512 19.56 2.59 -20.12
N TYR A 513 18.55 3.43 -20.34
CA TYR A 513 17.92 3.71 -21.64
C TYR A 513 18.33 5.08 -22.21
N GLU A 514 19.36 5.70 -21.65
CA GLU A 514 19.83 7.05 -21.97
C GLU A 514 18.76 8.14 -21.75
N ASN A 515 17.77 7.90 -20.88
CA ASN A 515 16.83 8.93 -20.49
C ASN A 515 17.47 9.87 -19.47
N SER A 516 17.54 11.14 -19.82
CA SER A 516 17.78 12.19 -18.83
C SER A 516 16.56 12.39 -17.93
N ILE A 517 16.73 13.10 -16.80
CA ILE A 517 15.60 13.50 -15.95
C ILE A 517 14.50 14.24 -16.72
N LEU A 518 14.82 14.94 -17.82
CA LEU A 518 13.82 15.64 -18.64
C LEU A 518 12.96 14.66 -19.43
N HIS A 519 13.52 13.54 -19.89
CA HIS A 519 12.75 12.45 -20.52
C HIS A 519 11.79 11.81 -19.50
N LEU A 520 12.21 11.61 -18.25
CA LEU A 520 11.35 11.08 -17.18
C LEU A 520 10.29 12.09 -16.72
N ALA A 521 10.57 13.39 -16.81
CA ALA A 521 9.56 14.43 -16.60
C ALA A 521 8.54 14.47 -17.74
N ALA A 522 8.97 14.08 -18.95
CA ALA A 522 8.12 14.03 -20.13
C ALA A 522 7.20 12.81 -20.20
N SER A 523 7.56 11.70 -19.55
CA SER A 523 6.72 10.51 -19.50
C SER A 523 5.49 10.75 -18.64
N LEU A 524 4.34 10.17 -18.98
CA LEU A 524 3.09 10.32 -18.22
C LEU A 524 3.25 9.86 -16.76
N ALA A 525 2.64 10.60 -15.83
CA ALA A 525 2.70 10.25 -14.41
C ALA A 525 2.10 8.85 -14.13
N PRO A 526 2.58 8.14 -13.08
CA PRO A 526 2.00 6.86 -12.69
C PRO A 526 0.48 6.95 -12.43
N PRO A 527 -0.29 5.88 -12.69
CA PRO A 527 -1.76 5.91 -12.59
C PRO A 527 -2.31 6.41 -11.24
N HIS A 528 -1.63 6.07 -10.14
CA HIS A 528 -2.03 6.49 -8.79
C HIS A 528 -1.84 8.00 -8.52
N LYS A 529 -1.15 8.75 -9.40
CA LYS A 529 -0.98 10.21 -9.35
C LYS A 529 -1.87 10.97 -10.34
N LEU A 530 -2.39 10.31 -11.39
CA LEU A 530 -3.16 10.95 -12.47
C LEU A 530 -4.56 11.47 -12.04
N ASN A 531 -5.13 10.93 -10.95
CA ASN A 531 -6.49 11.27 -10.49
C ASN A 531 -6.53 12.30 -9.35
N LEU A 532 -5.43 13.02 -9.07
CA LEU A 532 -5.35 13.93 -7.93
C LEU A 532 -5.96 15.32 -8.18
N VAL A 533 -6.24 15.67 -9.45
CA VAL A 533 -6.68 17.02 -9.84
C VAL A 533 -8.12 17.01 -10.37
N ALA A 534 -8.85 18.10 -10.16
CA ALA A 534 -10.27 18.30 -10.50
C ALA A 534 -10.55 18.43 -12.02
N GLY A 535 -10.07 17.49 -12.84
CA GLY A 535 -10.37 17.38 -14.27
C GLY A 535 -9.12 17.21 -15.16
N ALA A 536 -9.30 16.55 -16.31
CA ALA A 536 -8.22 16.22 -17.25
C ALA A 536 -7.44 17.45 -17.75
N ALA A 537 -8.09 18.60 -17.93
CA ALA A 537 -7.42 19.84 -18.36
C ALA A 537 -6.46 20.38 -17.28
N LEU A 538 -6.83 20.27 -16.00
CA LEU A 538 -6.00 20.70 -14.89
C LEU A 538 -4.88 19.67 -14.62
N GLN A 539 -5.12 18.39 -14.87
CA GLN A 539 -4.05 17.38 -14.86
C GLN A 539 -3.03 17.66 -15.99
N MET A 540 -3.50 17.97 -17.21
CA MET A 540 -2.62 18.37 -18.31
C MET A 540 -1.80 19.62 -17.94
N GLN A 541 -2.43 20.62 -17.33
CA GLN A 541 -1.73 21.79 -16.81
C GLN A 541 -0.64 21.39 -15.81
N ARG A 542 -0.91 20.46 -14.90
CA ARG A 542 0.03 19.97 -13.88
C ARG A 542 1.25 19.29 -14.50
N GLU A 543 1.04 18.43 -15.49
CA GLU A 543 2.14 17.74 -16.20
C GLU A 543 3.04 18.74 -16.94
N ILE A 544 2.46 19.76 -17.59
CA ILE A 544 3.26 20.81 -18.25
C ILE A 544 4.05 21.63 -17.23
N GLN A 545 3.45 21.98 -16.09
CA GLN A 545 4.14 22.70 -15.02
C GLN A 545 5.30 21.89 -14.45
N TRP A 546 5.11 20.59 -14.25
CA TRP A 546 6.16 19.66 -13.82
C TRP A 546 7.32 19.63 -14.83
N TYR A 547 7.01 19.38 -16.10
CA TYR A 547 7.99 19.35 -17.19
C TYR A 547 8.78 20.65 -17.29
N LYS A 548 8.10 21.81 -17.27
CA LYS A 548 8.74 23.12 -17.35
C LYS A 548 9.58 23.47 -16.13
N GLU A 549 9.30 22.92 -14.95
CA GLU A 549 10.18 23.13 -13.81
C GLU A 549 11.45 22.29 -13.92
N VAL A 550 11.33 21.01 -14.25
CA VAL A 550 12.50 20.14 -14.44
C VAL A 550 13.40 20.73 -15.53
N ASP A 551 12.82 21.25 -16.62
CA ASP A 551 13.55 21.91 -17.71
C ASP A 551 14.36 23.15 -17.27
N LYS A 552 13.99 23.84 -16.16
CA LYS A 552 14.77 24.99 -15.66
C LYS A 552 16.16 24.60 -15.16
N PHE A 553 16.32 23.35 -14.73
CA PHE A 553 17.59 22.83 -14.25
C PHE A 553 18.46 22.29 -15.39
N ILE A 554 17.89 22.09 -16.57
CA ILE A 554 18.59 21.50 -17.70
C ILE A 554 19.25 22.59 -18.54
N SER A 555 20.56 22.43 -18.78
CA SER A 555 21.31 23.32 -19.66
C SER A 555 20.74 23.31 -21.09
N PRO A 556 20.67 24.45 -21.80
CA PRO A 556 20.05 24.53 -23.13
C PRO A 556 20.56 23.50 -24.14
N ASN A 557 21.87 23.22 -24.13
CA ASN A 557 22.52 22.26 -25.03
C ASN A 557 22.02 20.80 -24.84
N ARG A 558 21.33 20.50 -23.73
CA ARG A 558 20.87 19.15 -23.38
C ARG A 558 19.39 18.90 -23.67
N ARG A 559 18.64 19.94 -24.00
CA ARG A 559 17.21 19.80 -24.36
C ARG A 559 17.00 18.97 -25.62
N GLY A 560 17.98 18.98 -26.51
CA GLY A 560 17.98 18.20 -27.75
C GLY A 560 18.58 16.80 -27.61
N TRP A 561 18.92 16.34 -26.40
CA TRP A 561 19.37 14.97 -26.21
C TRP A 561 18.27 14.00 -26.58
N VAL A 562 18.68 12.90 -27.19
CA VAL A 562 17.81 11.78 -27.54
C VAL A 562 18.15 10.62 -26.63
N ASN A 563 17.12 9.86 -26.25
CA ASN A 563 17.32 8.59 -25.56
C ASN A 563 17.70 7.48 -26.54
N LYS A 564 17.85 6.25 -26.03
CA LYS A 564 18.17 5.05 -26.83
C LYS A 564 17.15 4.73 -27.93
N ALA A 565 15.92 5.24 -27.81
CA ALA A 565 14.88 5.13 -28.83
C ALA A 565 14.92 6.26 -29.88
N GLY A 566 15.92 7.14 -29.83
CA GLY A 566 16.07 8.27 -30.76
C GLY A 566 15.08 9.41 -30.53
N LYS A 567 14.40 9.46 -29.37
CA LYS A 567 13.37 10.45 -29.06
C LYS A 567 13.90 11.50 -28.10
N THR A 568 13.55 12.76 -28.35
CA THR A 568 13.77 13.84 -27.38
C THR A 568 12.68 13.85 -26.33
N ALA A 569 12.93 14.46 -25.17
CA ALA A 569 11.93 14.62 -24.12
C ALA A 569 10.65 15.33 -24.61
N ALA A 570 10.77 16.32 -25.49
CA ALA A 570 9.62 17.01 -26.08
C ALA A 570 8.74 16.06 -26.93
N MET A 571 9.36 15.15 -27.70
CA MET A 571 8.63 14.15 -28.48
C MET A 571 7.88 13.18 -27.57
N ILE A 572 8.52 12.70 -26.51
CA ILE A 572 7.88 11.81 -25.52
C ILE A 572 6.68 12.50 -24.87
N PHE A 573 6.82 13.78 -24.49
CA PHE A 573 5.74 14.53 -23.86
C PHE A 573 4.49 14.58 -24.77
N THR A 574 4.67 14.99 -26.03
CA THR A 574 3.59 15.07 -27.01
C THR A 574 2.94 13.72 -27.30
N GLU A 575 3.73 12.65 -27.38
CA GLU A 575 3.22 11.30 -27.64
C GLU A 575 2.43 10.73 -26.45
N GLU A 576 3.00 10.76 -25.25
CA GLU A 576 2.39 10.14 -24.06
C GLU A 576 1.22 10.94 -23.48
N HIS A 577 1.17 12.26 -23.69
CA HIS A 577 0.07 13.11 -23.19
C HIS A 577 -1.02 13.37 -24.23
N ARG A 578 -0.98 12.71 -25.38
CA ARG A 578 -1.95 12.90 -26.47
C ARG A 578 -3.39 12.67 -26.02
N ASP A 579 -3.65 11.58 -25.31
CA ASP A 579 -5.00 11.23 -24.87
C ASP A 579 -5.48 12.17 -23.77
N LEU A 580 -4.60 12.48 -22.81
CA LEU A 580 -4.91 13.44 -21.74
C LEU A 580 -5.24 14.84 -22.29
N LYS A 581 -4.56 15.27 -23.36
CA LYS A 581 -4.85 16.51 -24.07
C LYS A 581 -6.26 16.49 -24.69
N VAL A 582 -6.64 15.38 -25.34
CA VAL A 582 -7.98 15.22 -25.95
C VAL A 582 -9.06 15.25 -24.87
N GLU A 583 -8.85 14.54 -23.76
CA GLU A 583 -9.77 14.55 -22.61
C GLU A 583 -9.85 15.94 -21.97
N GLY A 584 -8.71 16.64 -21.83
CA GLY A 584 -8.64 18.00 -21.32
C GLY A 584 -9.36 19.00 -22.20
N GLU A 585 -9.21 18.90 -23.52
CA GLU A 585 -9.95 19.71 -24.50
C GLU A 585 -11.45 19.48 -24.37
N LYS A 586 -11.88 18.22 -24.33
CA LYS A 586 -13.29 17.85 -24.16
C LYS A 586 -13.85 18.42 -22.85
N TRP A 587 -13.17 18.18 -21.73
CA TRP A 587 -13.58 18.68 -20.42
C TRP A 587 -13.75 20.21 -20.40
N MET A 588 -12.82 20.94 -21.03
CA MET A 588 -12.92 22.40 -21.12
C MET A 588 -14.07 22.87 -22.01
N LYS A 589 -14.29 22.23 -23.16
CA LYS A 589 -15.41 22.54 -24.05
C LYS A 589 -16.76 22.29 -23.39
N ASP A 590 -16.92 21.14 -22.73
CA ASP A 590 -18.18 20.77 -22.05
C ASP A 590 -18.48 21.74 -20.89
N THR A 591 -17.46 22.10 -20.11
CA THR A 591 -17.57 23.09 -19.04
C THR A 591 -17.92 24.48 -19.59
N ALA A 592 -17.21 24.93 -20.63
CA ALA A 592 -17.46 26.23 -21.25
C ALA A 592 -18.85 26.31 -21.89
N ASN A 593 -19.32 25.26 -22.58
CA ASN A 593 -20.66 25.20 -23.15
C ASN A 593 -21.74 25.35 -22.08
N SER A 594 -21.64 24.58 -21.00
CA SER A 594 -22.60 24.63 -19.89
C SER A 594 -22.66 26.01 -19.25
N CYS A 595 -21.50 26.64 -19.02
CA CYS A 595 -21.44 27.97 -18.42
C CYS A 595 -21.84 29.09 -19.40
N THR A 596 -21.62 28.91 -20.71
CA THR A 596 -22.09 29.82 -21.77
C THR A 596 -23.61 29.91 -21.76
N ILE A 597 -24.31 28.76 -21.67
CA ILE A 597 -25.77 28.71 -21.58
C ILE A 597 -26.26 29.45 -20.33
N ALA A 598 -25.66 29.19 -19.17
CA ALA A 598 -26.01 29.88 -17.93
C ALA A 598 -25.78 31.41 -18.01
N ALA A 599 -24.63 31.84 -18.54
CA ALA A 599 -24.32 33.26 -18.72
C ALA A 599 -25.29 33.95 -19.69
N ALA A 600 -25.67 33.28 -20.78
CA ALA A 600 -26.64 33.79 -21.74
C ALA A 600 -28.03 33.95 -21.10
N LEU A 601 -28.49 32.95 -20.34
CA LEU A 601 -29.77 33.00 -19.63
C LEU A 601 -29.83 34.14 -18.60
N ILE A 602 -28.76 34.37 -17.85
CA ILE A 602 -28.71 35.49 -16.90
C ILE A 602 -28.74 36.82 -17.67
N ALA A 603 -27.95 36.95 -18.74
CA ALA A 603 -27.92 38.16 -19.54
C ALA A 603 -29.30 38.49 -20.14
N THR A 604 -30.05 37.49 -20.62
CA THR A 604 -31.38 37.72 -21.20
C THR A 604 -32.42 38.11 -20.14
N VAL A 605 -32.41 37.45 -18.97
CA VAL A 605 -33.33 37.75 -17.87
C VAL A 605 -33.11 39.17 -17.34
N VAL A 606 -31.86 39.54 -17.09
CA VAL A 606 -31.48 40.85 -16.57
C VAL A 606 -31.72 41.96 -17.61
N PHE A 607 -31.39 41.72 -18.88
CA PHE A 607 -31.69 42.67 -19.96
C PHE A 607 -33.20 42.94 -20.10
N ALA A 608 -34.04 41.90 -19.98
CA ALA A 608 -35.48 42.09 -19.97
C ALA A 608 -35.94 42.89 -18.75
N ALA A 609 -35.39 42.63 -17.56
CA ALA A 609 -35.69 43.38 -16.33
C ALA A 609 -35.32 44.87 -16.43
N ALA A 610 -34.23 45.21 -17.13
CA ALA A 610 -33.84 46.61 -17.38
C ALA A 610 -34.88 47.40 -18.20
N ILE A 611 -35.56 46.75 -19.16
CA ILE A 611 -36.58 47.36 -20.00
C ILE A 611 -37.95 47.32 -19.31
N THR A 612 -38.21 46.26 -18.55
CA THR A 612 -39.46 46.05 -17.79
C THR A 612 -39.29 46.38 -16.32
N VAL A 613 -38.94 47.64 -16.05
CA VAL A 613 -38.58 48.08 -14.69
C VAL A 613 -39.71 47.84 -13.67
N PRO A 614 -39.37 47.55 -12.40
CA PRO A 614 -40.34 47.33 -11.35
C PRO A 614 -41.32 48.50 -11.21
N GLY A 615 -42.62 48.22 -11.18
CA GLY A 615 -43.68 49.23 -11.10
C GLY A 615 -44.02 49.92 -12.43
N GLY A 616 -43.26 49.69 -13.50
CA GLY A 616 -43.48 50.31 -14.80
C GLY A 616 -43.07 51.79 -14.88
N ASN A 617 -43.46 52.43 -15.98
CA ASN A 617 -43.12 53.82 -16.29
C ASN A 617 -44.34 54.73 -16.13
N GLN A 618 -44.10 55.98 -15.75
CA GLN A 618 -45.13 57.02 -15.77
C GLN A 618 -45.53 57.32 -17.23
N SER A 619 -46.83 57.37 -17.49
CA SER A 619 -47.41 57.57 -18.83
C SER A 619 -46.98 58.89 -19.50
N ASP A 620 -46.64 59.89 -18.70
CA ASP A 620 -46.49 61.26 -19.19
C ASP A 620 -45.01 61.64 -19.42
N SER A 621 -44.11 61.00 -18.68
CA SER A 621 -42.68 61.34 -18.63
C SER A 621 -41.74 60.21 -19.02
N GLY A 622 -42.22 58.96 -19.04
CA GLY A 622 -41.42 57.77 -19.31
C GLY A 622 -40.49 57.36 -18.15
N TYR A 623 -40.43 58.12 -17.05
CA TYR A 623 -39.60 57.77 -15.91
C TYR A 623 -40.18 56.59 -15.09
N PRO A 624 -39.33 55.73 -14.52
CA PRO A 624 -39.77 54.66 -13.62
C PRO A 624 -40.53 55.21 -12.41
N ILE A 625 -41.63 54.57 -12.04
CA ILE A 625 -42.50 55.02 -10.93
C ILE A 625 -41.74 55.06 -9.60
N PHE A 626 -40.87 54.08 -9.34
CA PHE A 626 -40.06 53.99 -8.13
C PHE A 626 -38.71 54.72 -8.21
N SER A 627 -38.50 55.61 -9.19
CA SER A 627 -37.21 56.30 -9.41
C SER A 627 -36.63 57.04 -8.20
N LYS A 628 -37.47 57.45 -7.24
CA LYS A 628 -37.05 58.14 -6.00
C LYS A 628 -36.71 57.21 -4.83
N GLU A 629 -37.05 55.92 -4.93
CA GLU A 629 -36.80 54.93 -3.88
C GLU A 629 -35.36 54.43 -3.93
N SER A 630 -34.69 54.33 -2.79
CA SER A 630 -33.30 53.85 -2.72
C SER A 630 -33.15 52.41 -3.24
N ALA A 631 -34.16 51.55 -3.02
CA ALA A 631 -34.20 50.19 -3.54
C ALA A 631 -34.22 50.15 -5.08
N PHE A 632 -34.77 51.16 -5.76
CA PHE A 632 -34.73 51.25 -7.22
C PHE A 632 -33.32 51.54 -7.74
N THR A 633 -32.56 52.40 -7.06
CA THR A 633 -31.15 52.65 -7.41
C THR A 633 -30.33 51.37 -7.23
N ILE A 634 -30.55 50.61 -6.14
CA ILE A 634 -29.86 49.33 -5.90
C ILE A 634 -30.21 48.32 -7.00
N PHE A 635 -31.50 48.22 -7.37
CA PHE A 635 -31.95 47.41 -8.50
C PHE A 635 -31.21 47.80 -9.78
N ALA A 636 -31.27 49.06 -10.23
CA ALA A 636 -30.73 49.48 -11.51
C ALA A 636 -29.21 49.26 -11.61
N VAL A 637 -28.46 49.55 -10.53
CA VAL A 637 -27.00 49.34 -10.49
C VAL A 637 -26.66 47.85 -10.50
N SER A 638 -27.38 47.04 -9.70
CA SER A 638 -27.13 45.59 -9.62
C SER A 638 -27.51 44.89 -10.93
N ASP A 639 -28.62 45.28 -11.55
CA ASP A 639 -29.08 44.76 -12.83
C ASP A 639 -28.05 45.04 -13.94
N ALA A 640 -27.60 46.30 -14.07
CA ALA A 640 -26.54 46.65 -15.01
C ALA A 640 -25.22 45.89 -14.74
N ALA A 641 -24.80 45.79 -13.48
CA ALA A 641 -23.59 45.05 -13.11
C ALA A 641 -23.70 43.56 -13.43
N SER A 642 -24.87 42.95 -13.20
CA SER A 642 -25.16 41.56 -13.55
C SER A 642 -25.06 41.36 -15.06
N LEU A 643 -25.66 42.25 -15.86
CA LEU A 643 -25.62 42.16 -17.32
C LEU A 643 -24.17 42.19 -17.86
N PHE A 644 -23.38 43.20 -17.48
CA PHE A 644 -22.01 43.33 -17.97
C PHE A 644 -21.11 42.17 -17.54
N THR A 645 -21.23 41.71 -16.29
CA THR A 645 -20.45 40.56 -15.80
C THR A 645 -20.89 39.26 -16.48
N SER A 646 -22.18 39.09 -16.77
CA SER A 646 -22.69 37.94 -17.54
C SER A 646 -22.19 37.93 -18.98
N THR A 647 -22.25 39.07 -19.68
CA THR A 647 -21.71 39.19 -21.05
C THR A 647 -20.20 38.97 -21.08
N THR A 648 -19.46 39.47 -20.08
CA THR A 648 -18.02 39.20 -19.95
C THR A 648 -17.74 37.71 -19.79
N SER A 649 -18.53 37.03 -18.93
CA SER A 649 -18.45 35.58 -18.76
C SER A 649 -18.72 34.83 -20.08
N LEU A 650 -19.74 35.25 -20.82
CA LEU A 650 -20.10 34.67 -22.11
C LEU A 650 -18.96 34.76 -23.13
N LEU A 651 -18.34 35.95 -23.25
CA LEU A 651 -17.21 36.17 -24.15
C LEU A 651 -15.98 35.33 -23.76
N MET A 652 -15.72 35.15 -22.47
CA MET A 652 -14.61 34.32 -22.00
C MET A 652 -14.82 32.84 -22.34
N PHE A 653 -16.04 32.31 -22.14
CA PHE A 653 -16.34 30.92 -22.50
C PHE A 653 -16.37 30.71 -24.02
N LEU A 654 -16.85 31.67 -24.80
CA LEU A 654 -16.75 31.63 -26.27
C LEU A 654 -15.28 31.64 -26.73
N SER A 655 -14.42 32.41 -26.07
CA SER A 655 -12.98 32.40 -26.32
C SER A 655 -12.34 31.04 -26.04
N ILE A 656 -12.83 30.29 -25.06
CA ILE A 656 -12.41 28.91 -24.79
C ILE A 656 -12.83 27.97 -25.94
N LEU A 657 -14.08 28.07 -26.39
CA LEU A 657 -14.60 27.21 -27.46
C LEU A 657 -13.89 27.42 -28.81
N THR A 658 -13.38 28.63 -29.06
CA THR A 658 -12.67 29.01 -30.29
C THR A 658 -11.15 28.88 -30.21
N SER A 659 -10.61 28.35 -29.10
CA SER A 659 -9.17 28.18 -28.90
C SER A 659 -8.58 27.03 -29.73
N ARG A 660 -7.26 27.08 -29.98
CA ARG A 660 -6.53 26.06 -30.75
C ARG A 660 -6.22 24.78 -29.97
N TYR A 661 -6.23 24.86 -28.63
CA TYR A 661 -5.86 23.75 -27.73
C TYR A 661 -4.48 23.16 -28.04
N ALA A 662 -3.48 24.01 -28.30
CA ALA A 662 -2.09 23.56 -28.28
C ALA A 662 -1.72 23.13 -26.85
N GLU A 663 -0.74 22.23 -26.68
CA GLU A 663 -0.32 21.75 -25.36
C GLU A 663 0.03 22.91 -24.43
N GLU A 664 0.79 23.89 -24.92
CA GLU A 664 1.16 25.08 -24.14
C GLU A 664 -0.03 25.96 -23.73
N ASP A 665 -1.15 25.92 -24.46
CA ASP A 665 -2.33 26.72 -24.15
C ASP A 665 -2.94 26.28 -22.80
N PHE A 666 -2.79 25.00 -22.42
CA PHE A 666 -3.25 24.44 -21.13
C PHE A 666 -2.48 24.99 -19.94
N LEU A 667 -1.30 25.59 -20.14
CA LEU A 667 -0.47 26.07 -19.04
C LEU A 667 -1.06 27.33 -18.37
N TYR A 668 -1.42 28.34 -19.17
CA TYR A 668 -1.90 29.63 -18.66
C TYR A 668 -3.08 30.18 -19.43
N ALA A 669 -3.07 30.14 -20.77
CA ALA A 669 -4.06 30.83 -21.59
C ALA A 669 -5.49 30.31 -21.34
N LEU A 670 -5.65 28.99 -21.36
CA LEU A 670 -6.92 28.30 -21.17
C LEU A 670 -7.43 28.39 -19.71
N PRO A 671 -6.64 28.00 -18.68
CA PRO A 671 -7.04 28.17 -17.28
C PRO A 671 -7.35 29.62 -16.87
N LYS A 672 -6.62 30.60 -17.41
CA LYS A 672 -6.88 32.02 -17.13
C LYS A 672 -8.23 32.46 -17.67
N ARG A 673 -8.56 32.09 -18.91
CA ARG A 673 -9.88 32.37 -19.51
C ARG A 673 -11.00 31.72 -18.71
N LEU A 674 -10.82 30.44 -18.32
CA LEU A 674 -11.77 29.71 -17.49
C LEU A 674 -12.00 30.40 -16.14
N CYS A 675 -10.93 30.81 -15.48
CA CYS A 675 -10.99 31.54 -14.21
C CYS A 675 -11.75 32.86 -14.34
N ILE A 676 -11.44 33.69 -15.34
CA ILE A 676 -12.12 34.98 -15.55
C ILE A 676 -13.60 34.76 -15.85
N GLY A 677 -13.94 33.74 -16.66
CA GLY A 677 -15.31 33.35 -16.94
C GLY A 677 -16.08 32.97 -15.68
N LEU A 678 -15.55 32.03 -14.89
CA LEU A 678 -16.20 31.57 -13.65
C LEU A 678 -16.37 32.67 -12.60
N VAL A 679 -15.36 33.54 -12.41
CA VAL A 679 -15.47 34.69 -11.49
C VAL A 679 -16.55 35.67 -11.96
N SER A 680 -16.58 35.96 -13.26
CA SER A 680 -17.58 36.87 -13.85
C SER A 680 -18.99 36.29 -13.74
N LEU A 681 -19.14 34.98 -13.96
CA LEU A 681 -20.42 34.27 -13.78
C LEU A 681 -20.90 34.32 -12.33
N PHE A 682 -20.00 34.11 -11.36
CA PHE A 682 -20.35 34.19 -9.95
C PHE A 682 -20.82 35.59 -9.55
N LEU A 683 -20.10 36.63 -9.99
CA LEU A 683 -20.50 38.02 -9.77
C LEU A 683 -21.86 38.33 -10.42
N SER A 684 -22.09 37.81 -11.63
CA SER A 684 -23.37 37.96 -12.34
C SER A 684 -24.54 37.39 -11.54
N ILE A 685 -24.41 36.18 -10.98
CA ILE A 685 -25.43 35.56 -10.13
C ILE A 685 -25.66 36.39 -8.85
N LEU A 686 -24.59 36.84 -8.20
CA LEU A 686 -24.69 37.65 -6.97
C LEU A 686 -25.49 38.94 -7.22
N PHE A 687 -25.16 39.66 -8.30
CA PHE A 687 -25.84 40.89 -8.67
C PHE A 687 -27.27 40.65 -9.15
N MET A 688 -27.53 39.57 -9.88
CA MET A 688 -28.90 39.17 -10.28
C MET A 688 -29.78 38.92 -9.06
N MET A 689 -29.28 38.21 -8.05
CA MET A 689 -30.02 37.96 -6.81
C MET A 689 -30.26 39.25 -6.01
N ALA A 690 -29.32 40.20 -6.02
CA ALA A 690 -29.49 41.51 -5.41
C ALA A 690 -30.55 42.36 -6.13
N ALA A 691 -30.54 42.36 -7.48
CA ALA A 691 -31.54 43.02 -8.31
C ALA A 691 -32.94 42.42 -8.05
N PHE A 692 -33.06 41.10 -8.08
CA PHE A 692 -34.31 40.39 -7.80
C PHE A 692 -34.85 40.68 -6.38
N SER A 693 -33.97 40.67 -5.38
CA SER A 693 -34.35 41.00 -3.99
C SER A 693 -34.86 42.44 -3.86
N SER A 694 -34.22 43.38 -4.57
CA SER A 694 -34.63 44.78 -4.61
C SER A 694 -35.99 44.95 -5.29
N THR A 695 -36.25 44.22 -6.37
CA THR A 695 -37.54 44.18 -7.06
C THR A 695 -38.67 43.66 -6.15
N LEU A 696 -38.45 42.54 -5.43
CA LEU A 696 -39.45 42.03 -4.48
C LEU A 696 -39.75 43.01 -3.35
N TYR A 697 -38.73 43.73 -2.87
CA TYR A 697 -38.93 44.77 -1.86
C TYR A 697 -39.73 45.97 -2.40
N LEU A 698 -39.45 46.41 -3.63
CA LEU A 698 -40.21 47.50 -4.27
C LEU A 698 -41.69 47.14 -4.48
N VAL A 699 -41.98 45.90 -4.89
CA VAL A 699 -43.35 45.47 -5.21
C VAL A 699 -44.15 45.09 -3.96
N PHE A 700 -43.56 44.38 -3.00
CA PHE A 700 -44.28 43.80 -1.85
C PHE A 700 -43.86 44.37 -0.49
N GLY A 701 -42.70 45.03 -0.41
CA GLY A 701 -42.05 45.45 0.83
C GLY A 701 -42.44 46.84 1.32
N GLN A 702 -43.10 47.67 0.49
CA GLN A 702 -43.56 48.98 0.95
C GLN A 702 -44.49 48.83 2.17
N LYS A 703 -44.02 49.35 3.33
CA LYS A 703 -44.64 49.28 4.66
C LYS A 703 -44.59 47.92 5.40
N LYS A 704 -43.90 46.89 4.88
CA LYS A 704 -43.76 45.58 5.55
C LYS A 704 -42.32 45.08 5.55
N ALA A 705 -41.51 45.60 6.48
CA ALA A 705 -40.10 45.24 6.64
C ALA A 705 -39.84 43.73 6.85
N TRP A 706 -40.81 42.98 7.40
CA TRP A 706 -40.68 41.53 7.61
C TRP A 706 -40.51 40.73 6.31
N VAL A 707 -40.94 41.26 5.14
CA VAL A 707 -40.75 40.62 3.82
C VAL A 707 -39.28 40.48 3.45
N LEU A 708 -38.39 41.32 3.98
CA LEU A 708 -36.95 41.24 3.74
C LEU A 708 -36.33 39.95 4.29
N LEU A 709 -36.85 39.41 5.40
CA LEU A 709 -36.31 38.21 6.04
C LEU A 709 -36.40 36.95 5.15
N PRO A 710 -37.60 36.56 4.63
CA PRO A 710 -37.72 35.43 3.74
C PRO A 710 -37.04 35.68 2.39
N VAL A 711 -37.09 36.91 1.85
CA VAL A 711 -36.39 37.25 0.59
C VAL A 711 -34.88 37.08 0.73
N ALA A 712 -34.28 37.56 1.82
CA ALA A 712 -32.86 37.37 2.10
C ALA A 712 -32.54 35.87 2.28
N ALA A 713 -33.38 35.12 3.00
CA ALA A 713 -33.19 33.68 3.19
C ALA A 713 -33.20 32.92 1.84
N PHE A 714 -34.17 33.19 0.97
CA PHE A 714 -34.24 32.58 -0.36
C PHE A 714 -33.12 33.05 -1.29
N ALA A 715 -32.66 34.30 -1.18
CA ALA A 715 -31.52 34.80 -1.96
C ALA A 715 -30.20 34.13 -1.54
N CYS A 716 -30.02 33.87 -0.25
CA CYS A 716 -28.84 33.19 0.27
C CYS A 716 -28.72 31.73 -0.17
N LEU A 717 -29.83 31.04 -0.47
CA LEU A 717 -29.81 29.62 -0.84
C LEU A 717 -29.04 29.36 -2.16
N PRO A 718 -29.38 29.97 -3.32
CA PRO A 718 -28.62 29.79 -4.56
C PRO A 718 -27.16 30.22 -4.45
N ILE A 719 -26.89 31.33 -3.73
CA ILE A 719 -25.53 31.83 -3.51
C ILE A 719 -24.73 30.79 -2.72
N SER A 720 -25.30 30.24 -1.64
CA SER A 720 -24.66 29.22 -0.82
C SER A 720 -24.44 27.93 -1.60
N CYS A 721 -25.42 27.48 -2.38
CA CYS A 721 -25.27 26.31 -3.26
C CYS A 721 -24.15 26.50 -4.28
N PHE A 722 -24.06 27.68 -4.92
CA PHE A 722 -22.98 27.97 -5.86
C PHE A 722 -21.61 27.98 -5.17
N VAL A 723 -21.51 28.61 -3.99
CA VAL A 723 -20.28 28.61 -3.19
C VAL A 723 -19.89 27.19 -2.79
N LEU A 724 -20.83 26.31 -2.44
CA LEU A 724 -20.48 24.94 -2.06
C LEU A 724 -20.04 24.08 -3.26
N LEU A 725 -20.67 24.25 -4.42
CA LEU A 725 -20.45 23.37 -5.57
C LEU A 725 -19.35 23.86 -6.53
N GLN A 726 -19.31 25.16 -6.83
CA GLN A 726 -18.44 25.72 -7.88
C GLN A 726 -17.18 26.39 -7.34
N PHE A 727 -17.21 26.85 -6.09
CA PHE A 727 -16.04 27.46 -5.46
C PHE A 727 -14.84 26.51 -5.31
N PRO A 728 -15.00 25.20 -5.03
CA PRO A 728 -13.87 24.27 -5.02
C PRO A 728 -13.15 24.20 -6.36
N LEU A 729 -13.89 24.17 -7.47
CA LEU A 729 -13.33 24.21 -8.81
C LEU A 729 -12.60 25.53 -9.07
N LEU A 730 -13.20 26.66 -8.69
CA LEU A 730 -12.58 27.97 -8.85
C LEU A 730 -11.27 28.08 -8.06
N ILE A 731 -11.24 27.59 -6.82
CA ILE A 731 -10.02 27.52 -6.01
C ILE A 731 -8.99 26.61 -6.68
N ALA A 732 -9.39 25.45 -7.19
CA ALA A 732 -8.48 24.53 -7.87
C ALA A 732 -7.82 25.20 -9.08
N VAL A 733 -8.60 25.89 -9.93
CA VAL A 733 -8.07 26.63 -11.09
C VAL A 733 -7.15 27.78 -10.66
N ILE A 734 -7.55 28.58 -9.67
CA ILE A 734 -6.73 29.71 -9.19
C ILE A 734 -5.44 29.22 -8.55
N SER A 735 -5.51 28.21 -7.68
CA SER A 735 -4.34 27.67 -6.99
C SER A 735 -3.39 26.96 -7.95
N SER A 736 -3.90 26.24 -8.95
CA SER A 736 -3.10 25.63 -10.01
C SER A 736 -2.38 26.67 -10.88
N THR A 737 -3.09 27.75 -11.27
CA THR A 737 -2.55 28.75 -12.21
C THR A 737 -1.71 29.84 -11.54
N TYR A 738 -2.08 30.29 -10.34
CA TYR A 738 -1.48 31.46 -9.64
C TYR A 738 -0.95 31.15 -8.24
N GLY A 739 -1.13 29.93 -7.74
CA GLY A 739 -0.62 29.54 -6.44
C GLY A 739 0.91 29.58 -6.37
N SER A 740 1.44 29.34 -5.17
CA SER A 740 2.87 29.01 -5.04
C SER A 740 3.18 27.89 -6.04
N GLY A 741 4.22 28.06 -6.85
CA GLY A 741 4.66 27.01 -7.75
C GLY A 741 4.76 25.68 -7.00
N ILE A 742 4.56 24.58 -7.74
CA ILE A 742 4.64 23.20 -7.26
C ILE A 742 5.86 22.95 -6.35
N PHE A 743 6.91 23.73 -6.60
CA PHE A 743 8.22 23.58 -6.01
C PHE A 743 8.49 24.65 -4.95
N GLY A 744 8.78 24.19 -3.73
CA GLY A 744 9.18 25.04 -2.62
C GLY A 744 10.57 25.61 -2.88
N LYS A 745 10.64 26.88 -3.26
CA LYS A 745 11.91 27.54 -3.65
C LYS A 745 12.85 27.88 -2.49
N LYS A 746 12.49 27.59 -1.23
CA LYS A 746 13.25 28.07 -0.06
C LYS A 746 13.20 27.11 1.12
N SER A 747 14.33 26.47 1.36
CA SER A 747 14.80 26.09 2.69
C SER A 747 16.21 26.65 2.81
N ASP A 748 16.51 27.30 3.94
CA ASP A 748 17.83 27.84 4.24
C ASP A 748 18.80 26.76 4.77
N ARG A 749 18.31 25.50 4.92
CA ARG A 749 19.15 24.38 5.35
C ARG A 749 19.85 23.78 4.13
N PRO A 750 21.20 23.68 4.13
CA PRO A 750 21.93 23.02 3.06
C PRO A 750 21.65 21.52 3.09
N PHE A 751 21.27 20.96 1.94
CA PHE A 751 21.22 19.52 1.73
C PHE A 751 22.52 19.11 1.03
N HIS A 752 23.55 18.86 1.86
CA HIS A 752 24.93 18.43 1.54
C HIS A 752 25.65 19.13 0.38
#